data_AF-A0A4R8GR02-F1
#
_entry.id   AF-A0A4R8GR02-F1
#
_cell.length_a   1.000
_cell.length_b   1.000
_cell.length_c   1.000
_cell.angle_alpha   90.00
_cell.angle_beta   90.00
_cell.angle_gamma   90.00
#
_symmetry.space_group_name_H-M   'P 1'
#
loop_
_entity.id
_entity.type
_entity.pdbx_description
1 polymer ?
#
loop_
_entity_poly.entity_id
_entity_poly.type
_entity_poly.pdbx_seq_one_letter_code
_entity_poly.pdbx_strand_id
1 'polypeptide(L)'
;MDKKTLLKEVKEIYNIILKHYQGKFNLKLEEVDFKKQIEEYQKIDNITSKKEKADWINNFCIKASLLFTIKLLFLKFCEAESIIDSSKLKDYSLSNIFELVFNKFSDGLEFDNKWDLLEVDQEILVMINYKLDYYDFNFFTKGLLGEVYQYLTAQDIKRQMGQVYTPEVIVDYILEESIKKVNIIANPYIKILDPSCGSGYFLIRAYDILFEKYIKALDQLVAKYPEENWSKDSIHQHILAYNLYGVDVDSFALQLTTISLLFKDINQDISEVNIIQGDMLKLDLKEEFDFIIGNPPYVGHKEIDKEYKLWIKKNYSVYNDKADLSYCFLEKGLDLLNDDGELMIITSRYFLEAPMGEKLRSYLKEYSNILFIFDFHGLQLFKSAIVDSVILRLKPKENMNNLIEVIKLNNKAQSFHGKEIINDISAGRLREYYQSFSVNQEELDDIGWRLLSGKELDICNKIEEVSDHSLREICNSFQGIITGYDQAFILSSEEIEEVEIEKDLLRPWIKNRHINSYIVDQSEDYLIYTDQIEEINDFPKTIAYLDDFKERLSKRRECRKGIKEWYNLQWGRSEEIFNTRKIVYPYKAAENRFAIDEGNNYCSADVYLLLMKNDFKNKITLEFLIGLLNSDLYQFYFKSFAKKMSYELYDYYPNKVLELKLKLGDQMQEIEELVRKILGLKQELKKLSFLSFLDKEYDTSEDLCNQYIIFHKNTLKLKSESKDLEGVLNYLIYSIYHLNNEEIKLVKDKLRDDSYGILEEEILDNNYNFRIKNRFKLIDKLSQKLSREKFIKLYHQEEENLEEIAKKAGCEYQTLALLQQEYAKSSTDKYQYYNYKELKQAIREYLAKKVEKILNKASSYLTLKQLYQSLKVEINTVKLNILLNILERKKDNKLILKDIIFARKYTWREYQKRKKNNLKLKLKFINYEKYNFGLSSWSNQQHKVYFKEKYEEFKEEDLKNANKYLEVLKNIN
;
A
#
# COMPACT_ATOMS: atom_id res chain seq x y z
N MET A 1 -30.11 -31.67 -11.97
CA MET A 1 -29.40 -30.49 -12.53
C MET A 1 -28.01 -30.42 -11.93
N ASP A 2 -27.05 -29.80 -12.60
CA ASP A 2 -25.69 -29.70 -12.06
C ASP A 2 -25.57 -28.66 -10.92
N LYS A 3 -24.54 -28.84 -10.09
CA LYS A 3 -24.19 -27.99 -8.95
C LYS A 3 -24.10 -26.50 -9.29
N LYS A 4 -23.56 -26.18 -10.46
CA LYS A 4 -23.33 -24.80 -10.91
C LYS A 4 -24.65 -24.06 -11.16
N THR A 5 -25.67 -24.78 -11.62
CA THR A 5 -27.01 -24.25 -11.85
C THR A 5 -27.70 -23.90 -10.54
N LEU A 6 -27.63 -24.78 -9.53
CA LEU A 6 -28.18 -24.50 -8.20
C LEU A 6 -27.51 -23.26 -7.56
N LEU A 7 -26.19 -23.15 -7.63
CA LEU A 7 -25.48 -21.97 -7.09
C LEU A 7 -25.97 -20.67 -7.72
N LYS A 8 -26.19 -20.67 -9.04
CA LYS A 8 -26.73 -19.51 -9.76
C LYS A 8 -28.16 -19.18 -9.30
N GLU A 9 -29.02 -20.19 -9.17
CA GLU A 9 -30.39 -20.03 -8.69
C GLU A 9 -30.44 -19.45 -7.27
N VAL A 10 -29.61 -19.98 -6.38
CA VAL A 10 -29.49 -19.50 -5.00
C VAL A 10 -29.08 -18.03 -4.94
N LYS A 11 -28.20 -17.59 -5.83
CA LYS A 11 -27.83 -16.17 -5.93
C LYS A 11 -28.98 -15.30 -6.45
N GLU A 12 -29.78 -15.82 -7.38
CA GLU A 12 -31.00 -15.13 -7.82
C GLU A 12 -32.03 -15.01 -6.68
N ILE A 13 -32.23 -16.08 -5.92
CA ILE A 13 -33.09 -16.11 -4.73
C ILE A 13 -32.61 -15.08 -3.69
N TYR A 14 -31.31 -15.06 -3.37
CA TYR A 14 -30.72 -14.07 -2.48
C TYR A 14 -31.00 -12.63 -2.96
N ASN A 15 -30.84 -12.35 -4.27
CA ASN A 15 -31.10 -11.01 -4.80
C ASN A 15 -32.58 -10.61 -4.72
N ILE A 16 -33.49 -11.57 -4.89
CA ILE A 16 -34.93 -11.36 -4.71
C ILE A 16 -35.22 -10.98 -3.26
N ILE A 17 -34.68 -11.75 -2.30
CA ILE A 17 -34.84 -11.48 -0.86
C ILE A 17 -34.24 -10.12 -0.49
N LEU A 18 -33.04 -9.80 -0.99
CA LEU A 18 -32.38 -8.53 -0.72
C LEU A 18 -33.22 -7.34 -1.19
N LYS A 19 -33.74 -7.40 -2.42
CA LYS A 19 -34.60 -6.34 -2.95
C LYS A 19 -35.89 -6.21 -2.14
N HIS A 20 -36.47 -7.34 -1.72
CA HIS A 20 -37.65 -7.36 -0.87
C HIS A 20 -37.37 -6.71 0.49
N TYR A 21 -36.29 -7.12 1.16
CA TYR A 21 -35.89 -6.59 2.46
C TYR A 21 -35.55 -5.10 2.41
N GLN A 22 -34.86 -4.63 1.36
CA GLN A 22 -34.63 -3.20 1.18
C GLN A 22 -35.94 -2.41 1.04
N GLY A 23 -36.94 -2.94 0.34
CA GLY A 23 -38.26 -2.33 0.24
C GLY A 23 -39.01 -2.33 1.58
N LYS A 24 -39.08 -3.50 2.22
CA LYS A 24 -39.82 -3.71 3.47
C LYS A 24 -39.19 -2.97 4.65
N PHE A 25 -37.87 -2.87 4.71
CA PHE A 25 -37.17 -2.10 5.73
C PHE A 25 -37.55 -0.62 5.65
N ASN A 26 -37.61 -0.04 4.44
CA ASN A 26 -38.01 1.36 4.27
C ASN A 26 -39.46 1.62 4.72
N LEU A 27 -40.37 0.67 4.45
CA LEU A 27 -41.76 0.76 4.90
C LEU A 27 -41.86 0.66 6.44
N LYS A 28 -41.20 -0.34 7.04
CA LYS A 28 -41.18 -0.53 8.49
C LYS A 28 -40.48 0.60 9.24
N LEU A 29 -39.55 1.32 8.61
CA LEU A 29 -38.86 2.47 9.24
C LEU A 29 -39.83 3.64 9.54
N GLU A 30 -41.03 3.64 8.95
CA GLU A 30 -42.11 4.57 9.28
C GLU A 30 -42.85 4.18 10.58
N GLU A 31 -42.74 2.93 11.02
CA GLU A 31 -43.31 2.43 12.27
C GLU A 31 -42.45 2.86 13.46
N VAL A 32 -43.08 3.44 14.49
CA VAL A 32 -42.39 4.05 15.64
C VAL A 32 -41.52 3.03 16.40
N ASP A 33 -42.06 1.84 16.64
CA ASP A 33 -41.38 0.81 17.45
C ASP A 33 -40.19 0.20 16.71
N PHE A 34 -40.36 -0.15 15.43
CA PHE A 34 -39.26 -0.66 14.59
C PHE A 34 -38.16 0.37 14.45
N LYS A 35 -38.51 1.64 14.20
CA LYS A 35 -37.54 2.73 14.11
C LYS A 35 -36.73 2.88 15.40
N LYS A 36 -37.39 2.85 16.56
CA LYS A 36 -36.72 2.94 17.86
C LYS A 36 -35.74 1.78 18.06
N GLN A 37 -36.16 0.56 17.71
CA GLN A 37 -35.32 -0.63 17.80
C GLN A 37 -34.08 -0.54 16.89
N ILE A 38 -34.25 -0.06 15.65
CA ILE A 38 -33.13 0.18 14.73
C ILE A 38 -32.19 1.28 15.25
N GLU A 39 -32.73 2.34 15.84
CA GLU A 39 -31.91 3.40 16.46
C GLU A 39 -31.10 2.89 17.65
N GLU A 40 -31.64 1.96 18.44
CA GLU A 40 -30.92 1.28 19.52
C GLU A 40 -29.77 0.43 18.98
N TYR A 41 -29.99 -0.38 17.93
CA TYR A 41 -28.90 -1.14 17.30
C TYR A 41 -27.84 -0.23 16.68
N GLN A 42 -28.24 0.84 15.99
CA GLN A 42 -27.29 1.82 15.44
C GLN A 42 -26.47 2.49 16.53
N LYS A 43 -27.05 2.71 17.71
CA LYS A 43 -26.34 3.26 18.87
C LYS A 43 -25.33 2.28 19.44
N ILE A 44 -25.69 0.99 19.56
CA ILE A 44 -24.76 -0.08 19.97
C ILE A 44 -23.60 -0.17 18.98
N ASP A 45 -23.89 -0.07 17.68
CA ASP A 45 -22.90 -0.13 16.61
C ASP A 45 -22.15 1.22 16.39
N ASN A 46 -22.30 2.20 17.30
CA ASN A 46 -21.64 3.51 17.28
C ASN A 46 -21.84 4.34 15.98
N ILE A 47 -23.00 4.21 15.33
CA ILE A 47 -23.33 4.90 14.08
C ILE A 47 -23.87 6.31 14.34
N THR A 48 -23.16 7.35 13.87
CA THR A 48 -23.47 8.74 14.25
C THR A 48 -23.92 9.64 13.09
N SER A 49 -23.39 9.43 11.89
CA SER A 49 -23.67 10.29 10.73
C SER A 49 -24.79 9.75 9.84
N LYS A 50 -25.45 10.66 9.09
CA LYS A 50 -26.51 10.29 8.14
C LYS A 50 -26.04 9.29 7.06
N LYS A 51 -24.78 9.42 6.63
CA LYS A 51 -24.17 8.52 5.65
C LYS A 51 -23.94 7.13 6.26
N GLU A 52 -23.34 7.06 7.45
CA GLU A 52 -23.12 5.79 8.15
C GLU A 52 -24.43 5.08 8.45
N LYS A 53 -25.51 5.80 8.79
CA LYS A 53 -26.84 5.20 8.95
C LYS A 53 -27.35 4.55 7.67
N ALA A 54 -27.20 5.20 6.53
CA ALA A 54 -27.61 4.64 5.24
C ALA A 54 -26.77 3.41 4.86
N ASP A 55 -25.45 3.47 5.08
CA ASP A 55 -24.53 2.36 4.85
C ASP A 55 -24.86 1.18 5.78
N TRP A 56 -25.18 1.46 7.05
CA TRP A 56 -25.59 0.47 8.04
C TRP A 56 -26.89 -0.24 7.64
N ILE A 57 -27.91 0.50 7.19
CA ILE A 57 -29.20 -0.09 6.75
C ILE A 57 -28.97 -1.03 5.58
N ASN A 58 -28.16 -0.62 4.61
CA ASN A 58 -27.85 -1.47 3.47
C ASN A 58 -27.13 -2.76 3.93
N ASN A 59 -26.16 -2.64 4.82
CA ASN A 59 -25.45 -3.79 5.39
C ASN A 59 -26.37 -4.71 6.21
N PHE A 60 -27.32 -4.14 6.94
CA PHE A 60 -28.34 -4.89 7.66
C PHE A 60 -29.17 -5.75 6.71
N CYS A 61 -29.72 -5.16 5.64
CA CYS A 61 -30.52 -5.89 4.66
C CYS A 61 -29.69 -6.98 3.96
N ILE A 62 -28.42 -6.72 3.65
CA ILE A 62 -27.50 -7.72 3.08
C ILE A 62 -27.32 -8.91 4.04
N LYS A 63 -26.96 -8.66 5.31
CA LYS A 63 -26.77 -9.71 6.32
C LYS A 63 -28.05 -10.50 6.55
N ALA A 64 -29.18 -9.83 6.77
CA ALA A 64 -30.48 -10.47 6.98
C ALA A 64 -30.90 -11.35 5.78
N SER A 65 -30.69 -10.87 4.55
CA SER A 65 -31.04 -11.63 3.34
C SER A 65 -30.15 -12.85 3.16
N LEU A 66 -28.84 -12.72 3.46
CA LEU A 66 -27.90 -13.84 3.38
C LEU A 66 -28.26 -14.92 4.41
N LEU A 67 -28.49 -14.53 5.67
CA LEU A 67 -28.88 -15.45 6.72
C LEU A 67 -30.17 -16.17 6.35
N PHE A 68 -31.20 -15.42 5.93
CA PHE A 68 -32.47 -16.01 5.53
C PHE A 68 -32.31 -17.02 4.38
N THR A 69 -31.51 -16.69 3.36
CA THR A 69 -31.23 -17.59 2.23
C THR A 69 -30.59 -18.89 2.71
N ILE A 70 -29.64 -18.80 3.65
CA ILE A 70 -28.94 -19.96 4.22
C ILE A 70 -29.88 -20.80 5.10
N LYS A 71 -30.68 -20.17 5.96
CA LYS A 71 -31.71 -20.83 6.77
C LYS A 71 -32.71 -21.59 5.90
N LEU A 72 -33.15 -20.98 4.79
CA LEU A 72 -34.06 -21.62 3.85
C LEU A 72 -33.46 -22.87 3.21
N LEU A 73 -32.19 -22.79 2.79
CA LEU A 73 -31.49 -23.96 2.25
C LEU A 73 -31.34 -25.07 3.30
N PHE A 74 -31.06 -24.72 4.56
CA PHE A 74 -31.00 -25.67 5.67
C PHE A 74 -32.30 -26.42 5.85
N LEU A 75 -33.42 -25.71 5.83
CA LEU A 75 -34.73 -26.34 5.91
C LEU A 75 -35.02 -27.26 4.74
N LYS A 76 -34.60 -26.90 3.51
CA LYS A 76 -34.76 -27.77 2.33
C LYS A 76 -33.93 -29.06 2.41
N PHE A 77 -32.74 -29.01 3.01
CA PHE A 77 -31.97 -30.21 3.31
C PHE A 77 -32.60 -31.06 4.41
N CYS A 78 -33.10 -30.43 5.48
CA CYS A 78 -33.83 -31.13 6.55
C CYS A 78 -35.11 -31.80 6.05
N GLU A 79 -35.80 -31.17 5.09
CA GLU A 79 -36.96 -31.76 4.39
C GLU A 79 -36.54 -32.99 3.57
N ALA A 80 -35.45 -32.89 2.82
CA ALA A 80 -34.93 -33.98 1.98
C ALA A 80 -34.54 -35.22 2.82
N GLU A 81 -33.88 -35.01 3.96
CA GLU A 81 -33.50 -36.06 4.90
C GLU A 81 -34.66 -36.51 5.82
N SER A 82 -35.88 -36.03 5.60
CA SER A 82 -37.09 -36.39 6.36
C SER A 82 -37.03 -36.05 7.87
N ILE A 83 -36.21 -35.08 8.25
CA ILE A 83 -36.09 -34.58 9.64
C ILE A 83 -37.27 -33.68 10.00
N ILE A 84 -37.82 -33.00 8.99
CA ILE A 84 -39.00 -32.13 9.08
C ILE A 84 -40.05 -32.61 8.09
N ASP A 85 -41.30 -32.61 8.52
CA ASP A 85 -42.44 -32.86 7.65
C ASP A 85 -42.75 -31.62 6.78
N SER A 86 -42.80 -31.80 5.46
CA SER A 86 -43.08 -30.76 4.47
C SER A 86 -44.44 -30.06 4.68
N SER A 87 -45.39 -30.73 5.35
CA SER A 87 -46.67 -30.13 5.74
C SER A 87 -46.53 -29.05 6.81
N LYS A 88 -45.47 -29.09 7.64
CA LYS A 88 -45.21 -28.11 8.70
C LYS A 88 -44.63 -26.79 8.19
N LEU A 89 -44.07 -26.76 6.98
CA LEU A 89 -43.54 -25.56 6.32
C LEU A 89 -44.62 -24.57 5.85
N LYS A 90 -45.90 -24.96 5.85
CA LYS A 90 -47.02 -24.15 5.33
C LYS A 90 -47.71 -23.27 6.37
N ASP A 91 -47.67 -23.65 7.65
CA ASP A 91 -48.50 -23.05 8.72
C ASP A 91 -47.73 -22.41 9.89
N TYR A 92 -46.39 -22.43 9.87
CA TYR A 92 -45.55 -21.75 10.86
C TYR A 92 -44.61 -20.78 10.15
N SER A 93 -44.31 -19.61 10.75
CA SER A 93 -43.30 -18.72 10.21
C SER A 93 -41.98 -19.50 10.06
N LEU A 94 -41.25 -19.29 8.95
CA LEU A 94 -39.98 -19.98 8.72
C LEU A 94 -39.00 -19.80 9.89
N SER A 95 -39.09 -18.66 10.59
CA SER A 95 -38.34 -18.39 11.81
C SER A 95 -38.66 -19.38 12.93
N ASN A 96 -39.94 -19.64 13.20
CA ASN A 96 -40.36 -20.58 14.24
C ASN A 96 -40.00 -22.02 13.91
N ILE A 97 -40.08 -22.41 12.62
CA ILE A 97 -39.67 -23.74 12.16
C ILE A 97 -38.16 -23.88 12.30
N PHE A 98 -37.41 -22.86 11.91
CA PHE A 98 -35.96 -22.86 12.05
C PHE A 98 -35.54 -22.97 13.51
N GLU A 99 -36.13 -22.18 14.42
CA GLU A 99 -35.87 -22.30 15.87
C GLU A 99 -36.21 -23.70 16.39
N LEU A 100 -37.35 -24.28 16.00
CA LEU A 100 -37.73 -25.64 16.41
C LEU A 100 -36.74 -26.71 15.92
N VAL A 101 -36.21 -26.54 14.71
CA VAL A 101 -35.26 -27.48 14.12
C VAL A 101 -33.89 -27.29 14.74
N PHE A 102 -33.48 -26.05 14.91
CA PHE A 102 -32.20 -25.71 15.49
C PHE A 102 -32.08 -26.12 16.96
N ASN A 103 -33.16 -25.96 17.74
CA ASN A 103 -33.26 -26.46 19.10
C ASN A 103 -33.14 -27.99 19.20
N LYS A 104 -33.34 -28.75 18.11
CA LYS A 104 -33.03 -30.20 18.09
C LYS A 104 -31.53 -30.49 17.94
N PHE A 105 -30.79 -29.57 17.34
CA PHE A 105 -29.37 -29.74 17.00
C PHE A 105 -28.42 -29.06 17.98
N SER A 106 -28.94 -28.35 18.97
CA SER A 106 -28.12 -27.78 20.03
C SER A 106 -28.98 -27.30 21.18
N ASP A 107 -28.73 -27.83 22.38
CA ASP A 107 -29.31 -27.29 23.60
C ASP A 107 -28.57 -25.99 24.00
N GLY A 108 -29.30 -24.89 24.19
CA GLY A 108 -28.76 -23.66 24.80
C GLY A 108 -28.06 -22.66 23.87
N LEU A 109 -28.09 -22.85 22.54
CA LEU A 109 -27.61 -21.86 21.58
C LEU A 109 -28.67 -20.76 21.36
N GLU A 110 -28.55 -19.65 22.08
CA GLU A 110 -29.35 -18.43 21.83
C GLU A 110 -28.74 -17.62 20.69
N PHE A 111 -29.50 -17.44 19.61
CA PHE A 111 -29.09 -16.61 18.50
C PHE A 111 -29.61 -15.19 18.61
N ASP A 112 -28.79 -14.25 18.17
CA ASP A 112 -29.20 -12.86 17.98
C ASP A 112 -30.28 -12.75 16.89
N ASN A 113 -31.52 -12.50 17.32
CA ASN A 113 -32.70 -12.33 16.48
C ASN A 113 -32.71 -10.99 15.71
N LYS A 114 -31.69 -10.14 15.88
CA LYS A 114 -31.51 -8.87 15.14
C LYS A 114 -31.66 -9.04 13.63
N TRP A 115 -31.21 -10.17 13.07
CA TRP A 115 -31.23 -10.41 11.63
C TRP A 115 -32.57 -10.95 11.09
N ASP A 116 -33.51 -11.29 11.98
CA ASP A 116 -34.82 -11.86 11.64
C ASP A 116 -35.97 -10.85 11.76
N LEU A 117 -35.67 -9.54 11.94
CA LEU A 117 -36.68 -8.48 12.11
C LEU A 117 -37.55 -8.20 10.87
N LEU A 118 -37.09 -8.67 9.70
CA LEU A 118 -37.80 -8.56 8.44
C LEU A 118 -38.35 -9.93 8.04
N GLU A 119 -39.61 -9.97 7.67
CA GLU A 119 -40.27 -11.18 7.18
C GLU A 119 -40.36 -11.17 5.65
N VAL A 120 -40.22 -12.34 5.02
CA VAL A 120 -40.52 -12.49 3.58
C VAL A 120 -42.02 -12.69 3.39
N ASP A 121 -42.61 -12.00 2.43
CA ASP A 121 -44.05 -12.10 2.16
C ASP A 121 -44.39 -13.47 1.57
N GLN A 122 -45.58 -14.00 1.87
CA GLN A 122 -45.98 -15.36 1.47
C GLN A 122 -45.87 -15.60 -0.05
N GLU A 123 -46.21 -14.62 -0.88
CA GLU A 123 -46.12 -14.74 -2.33
C GLU A 123 -44.67 -14.98 -2.81
N ILE A 124 -43.72 -14.28 -2.19
CA ILE A 124 -42.29 -14.43 -2.50
C ILE A 124 -41.79 -15.78 -2.00
N LEU A 125 -42.23 -16.22 -0.82
CA LEU A 125 -41.89 -17.54 -0.28
C LEU A 125 -42.38 -18.67 -1.19
N VAL A 126 -43.63 -18.60 -1.68
CA VAL A 126 -44.18 -19.58 -2.61
C VAL A 126 -43.37 -19.62 -3.90
N MET A 127 -43.01 -18.45 -4.45
CA MET A 127 -42.16 -18.38 -5.64
C MET A 127 -40.77 -18.97 -5.41
N ILE A 128 -40.13 -18.70 -4.28
CA ILE A 128 -38.81 -19.24 -3.95
C ILE A 128 -38.89 -20.75 -3.75
N ASN A 129 -39.88 -21.25 -3.01
CA ASN A 129 -40.06 -22.69 -2.82
C ASN A 129 -40.27 -23.39 -4.16
N TYR A 130 -41.12 -22.84 -5.03
CA TYR A 130 -41.32 -23.38 -6.37
C TYR A 130 -40.00 -23.48 -7.17
N LYS A 131 -39.12 -22.46 -7.07
CA LYS A 131 -37.79 -22.49 -7.69
C LYS A 131 -36.89 -23.57 -7.10
N LEU A 132 -36.91 -23.76 -5.78
CA LEU A 132 -36.07 -24.74 -5.08
C LEU A 132 -36.55 -26.18 -5.23
N ASP A 133 -37.86 -26.43 -5.33
CA ASP A 133 -38.45 -27.77 -5.46
C ASP A 133 -38.07 -28.47 -6.79
N TYR A 134 -37.58 -27.72 -7.78
CA TYR A 134 -36.99 -28.29 -9.00
C TYR A 134 -35.65 -29.00 -8.77
N TYR A 135 -35.04 -28.80 -7.61
CA TYR A 135 -33.75 -29.37 -7.25
C TYR A 135 -33.97 -30.49 -6.24
N ASP A 136 -33.47 -31.67 -6.57
CA ASP A 136 -33.47 -32.78 -5.63
C ASP A 136 -32.29 -32.64 -4.66
N PHE A 137 -32.60 -32.19 -3.45
CA PHE A 137 -31.61 -31.92 -2.41
C PHE A 137 -30.84 -33.17 -1.95
N ASN A 138 -31.39 -34.37 -2.17
CA ASN A 138 -30.72 -35.65 -1.83
C ASN A 138 -29.46 -35.92 -2.67
N PHE A 139 -29.34 -35.32 -3.86
CA PHE A 139 -28.20 -35.54 -4.76
C PHE A 139 -27.03 -34.58 -4.54
N PHE A 140 -27.16 -33.62 -3.63
CA PHE A 140 -26.08 -32.68 -3.34
C PHE A 140 -25.23 -33.15 -2.17
N THR A 141 -23.91 -33.11 -2.36
CA THR A 141 -22.93 -33.55 -1.36
C THR A 141 -22.95 -32.68 -0.10
N LYS A 142 -22.58 -33.26 1.06
CA LYS A 142 -22.35 -32.59 2.37
C LYS A 142 -21.47 -31.32 2.32
N GLY A 143 -20.70 -31.09 1.25
CA GLY A 143 -19.87 -29.87 1.05
C GLY A 143 -20.52 -28.75 0.21
N LEU A 144 -21.73 -28.93 -0.34
CA LEU A 144 -22.35 -27.95 -1.24
C LEU A 144 -22.52 -26.58 -0.58
N LEU A 145 -22.87 -26.53 0.70
CA LEU A 145 -23.22 -25.27 1.37
C LEU A 145 -22.02 -24.40 1.74
N GLY A 146 -20.87 -24.99 2.04
CA GLY A 146 -19.62 -24.22 2.14
C GLY A 146 -19.36 -23.48 0.83
N GLU A 147 -19.65 -24.11 -0.30
CA GLU A 147 -19.55 -23.49 -1.62
C GLU A 147 -20.69 -22.51 -1.90
N VAL A 148 -21.92 -22.77 -1.47
CA VAL A 148 -23.04 -21.81 -1.54
C VAL A 148 -22.70 -20.55 -0.75
N TYR A 149 -22.18 -20.70 0.47
CA TYR A 149 -21.71 -19.60 1.29
C TYR A 149 -20.56 -18.86 0.61
N GLN A 150 -19.52 -19.55 0.15
CA GLN A 150 -18.41 -18.92 -0.59
C GLN A 150 -18.89 -18.19 -1.86
N TYR A 151 -19.89 -18.74 -2.54
CA TYR A 151 -20.47 -18.20 -3.77
C TYR A 151 -21.37 -16.98 -3.51
N LEU A 152 -22.24 -17.05 -2.51
CA LEU A 152 -23.06 -15.93 -2.03
C LEU A 152 -22.21 -14.85 -1.39
N THR A 153 -21.07 -15.20 -0.81
CA THR A 153 -20.07 -14.26 -0.30
C THR A 153 -18.92 -14.05 -1.29
N ALA A 154 -19.13 -14.22 -2.60
CA ALA A 154 -18.11 -13.82 -3.57
C ALA A 154 -17.78 -12.31 -3.45
N GLN A 155 -16.63 -11.88 -3.99
CA GLN A 155 -15.92 -10.61 -3.74
C GLN A 155 -16.77 -9.32 -3.59
N ASP A 156 -17.93 -9.22 -4.22
CA ASP A 156 -18.80 -8.03 -4.18
C ASP A 156 -19.56 -7.88 -2.86
N ILE A 157 -20.05 -8.97 -2.27
CA ILE A 157 -20.77 -8.97 -0.98
C ILE A 157 -19.75 -8.89 0.18
N LYS A 158 -18.59 -9.53 0.03
CA LYS A 158 -17.44 -9.41 0.96
C LYS A 158 -16.93 -7.98 1.10
N ARG A 159 -16.87 -7.21 0.01
CA ARG A 159 -16.49 -5.78 0.04
C ARG A 159 -17.52 -4.90 0.75
N GLN A 160 -18.80 -5.24 0.65
CA GLN A 160 -19.89 -4.48 1.28
C GLN A 160 -19.96 -4.72 2.79
N MET A 161 -19.59 -5.92 3.27
CA MET A 161 -19.62 -6.29 4.70
C MET A 161 -18.41 -5.82 5.52
N GLY A 162 -17.34 -5.30 4.89
CA GLY A 162 -16.15 -4.78 5.61
C GLY A 162 -15.29 -5.83 6.33
N GLN A 163 -15.56 -7.12 6.17
CA GLN A 163 -14.83 -8.22 6.82
C GLN A 163 -13.62 -8.66 5.99
N VAL A 164 -12.46 -8.87 6.65
CA VAL A 164 -11.21 -9.35 6.03
C VAL A 164 -11.10 -10.86 6.26
N TYR A 165 -11.19 -11.63 5.18
CA TYR A 165 -11.13 -13.09 5.24
C TYR A 165 -9.74 -13.63 4.90
N THR A 166 -9.32 -14.67 5.61
CA THR A 166 -8.09 -15.42 5.34
C THR A 166 -8.21 -16.21 4.03
N PRO A 167 -7.26 -16.06 3.08
CA PRO A 167 -7.25 -16.87 1.87
C PRO A 167 -7.21 -18.37 2.19
N GLU A 168 -7.99 -19.19 1.47
CA GLU A 168 -8.07 -20.65 1.69
C GLU A 168 -6.70 -21.32 1.75
N VAL A 169 -5.77 -20.90 0.91
CA VAL A 169 -4.44 -21.51 0.83
C VAL A 169 -3.63 -21.28 2.11
N ILE A 170 -3.84 -20.15 2.80
CA ILE A 170 -3.23 -19.90 4.12
C ILE A 170 -3.87 -20.80 5.17
N VAL A 171 -5.20 -20.93 5.13
CA VAL A 171 -5.96 -21.80 6.05
C VAL A 171 -5.50 -23.25 5.90
N ASP A 172 -5.44 -23.75 4.66
CA ASP A 172 -4.99 -25.11 4.36
C ASP A 172 -3.55 -25.30 4.84
N TYR A 173 -2.63 -24.37 4.57
CA TYR A 173 -1.24 -24.46 5.05
C TYR A 173 -1.13 -24.58 6.58
N ILE A 174 -1.82 -23.70 7.32
CA ILE A 174 -1.80 -23.73 8.80
C ILE A 174 -2.33 -25.08 9.31
N LEU A 175 -3.43 -25.58 8.74
CA LEU A 175 -4.05 -26.83 9.16
C LEU A 175 -3.24 -28.08 8.78
N GLU A 176 -2.53 -28.04 7.64
CA GLU A 176 -1.63 -29.11 7.22
C GLU A 176 -0.40 -29.21 8.13
N GLU A 177 0.12 -28.08 8.58
CA GLU A 177 1.28 -28.02 9.46
C GLU A 177 0.96 -28.27 10.94
N SER A 178 -0.31 -28.14 11.34
CA SER A 178 -0.81 -28.40 12.70
C SER A 178 -1.63 -29.71 12.76
N ILE A 179 -2.94 -29.62 12.53
CA ILE A 179 -3.94 -30.66 12.79
C ILE A 179 -3.68 -31.95 12.00
N LYS A 180 -3.24 -31.83 10.74
CA LYS A 180 -3.04 -33.00 9.87
C LYS A 180 -1.97 -33.96 10.41
N LYS A 181 -0.98 -33.45 11.15
CA LYS A 181 0.12 -34.23 11.74
C LYS A 181 -0.26 -34.93 13.05
N VAL A 182 -1.41 -34.60 13.63
CA VAL A 182 -1.86 -35.14 14.93
C VAL A 182 -2.18 -36.63 14.85
N ASN A 183 -1.83 -37.35 15.91
CA ASN A 183 -2.18 -38.76 16.09
C ASN A 183 -3.48 -38.89 16.91
N ILE A 184 -4.62 -38.88 16.21
CA ILE A 184 -5.95 -39.00 16.84
C ILE A 184 -6.21 -40.37 17.48
N ILE A 185 -5.43 -41.40 17.15
CA ILE A 185 -5.49 -42.71 17.84
C ILE A 185 -4.81 -42.59 19.20
N ALA A 186 -3.74 -41.80 19.31
CA ALA A 186 -3.07 -41.54 20.58
C ALA A 186 -3.98 -40.74 21.52
N ASN A 187 -4.58 -39.67 21.04
CA ASN A 187 -5.55 -38.84 21.76
C ASN A 187 -6.71 -38.43 20.82
N PRO A 188 -7.93 -38.97 20.97
CA PRO A 188 -9.08 -38.56 20.19
C PRO A 188 -9.79 -37.30 20.75
N TYR A 189 -9.38 -36.76 21.89
CA TYR A 189 -10.04 -35.59 22.51
C TYR A 189 -9.23 -34.30 22.33
N ILE A 190 -8.46 -34.19 21.25
CA ILE A 190 -7.68 -32.98 20.97
C ILE A 190 -8.60 -31.77 20.87
N LYS A 191 -8.23 -30.64 21.48
CA LYS A 191 -9.04 -29.42 21.49
C LYS A 191 -8.40 -28.37 20.61
N ILE A 192 -9.18 -27.87 19.65
CA ILE A 192 -8.77 -26.86 18.67
C ILE A 192 -9.63 -25.62 18.85
N LEU A 193 -8.99 -24.48 19.12
CA LEU A 193 -9.65 -23.19 19.26
C LEU A 193 -9.32 -22.26 18.09
N ASP A 194 -10.34 -21.61 17.54
CA ASP A 194 -10.19 -20.36 16.80
C ASP A 194 -10.74 -19.18 17.63
N PRO A 195 -9.86 -18.29 18.17
CA PRO A 195 -10.21 -17.26 19.13
C PRO A 195 -10.92 -16.05 18.51
N SER A 196 -11.02 -16.00 17.17
CA SER A 196 -11.69 -14.94 16.41
C SER A 196 -12.21 -15.52 15.11
N CYS A 197 -13.11 -16.51 15.25
CA CYS A 197 -13.36 -17.49 14.20
C CYS A 197 -14.15 -16.92 13.01
N GLY A 198 -14.77 -15.75 13.15
CA GLY A 198 -15.61 -15.16 12.13
C GLY A 198 -16.66 -16.16 11.66
N SER A 199 -16.71 -16.39 10.34
CA SER A 199 -17.60 -17.40 9.74
C SER A 199 -17.01 -18.81 9.67
N GLY A 200 -15.95 -19.06 10.44
CA GLY A 200 -15.52 -20.42 10.80
C GLY A 200 -14.66 -21.10 9.76
N TYR A 201 -14.01 -20.35 8.85
CA TYR A 201 -13.21 -20.94 7.77
C TYR A 201 -12.15 -21.94 8.28
N PHE A 202 -11.45 -21.63 9.37
CA PHE A 202 -10.50 -22.56 9.97
C PHE A 202 -11.20 -23.78 10.58
N LEU A 203 -12.26 -23.58 11.37
CA LEU A 203 -13.00 -24.66 12.04
C LEU A 203 -13.67 -25.63 11.06
N ILE A 204 -14.29 -25.10 10.00
CA ILE A 204 -14.96 -25.90 8.95
C ILE A 204 -13.95 -26.78 8.21
N ARG A 205 -12.73 -26.26 7.96
CA ARG A 205 -11.66 -27.01 7.30
C ARG A 205 -10.98 -28.00 8.25
N ALA A 206 -10.82 -27.63 9.53
CA ALA A 206 -10.35 -28.53 10.58
C ALA A 206 -11.30 -29.74 10.73
N TYR A 207 -12.62 -29.50 10.71
CA TYR A 207 -13.63 -30.56 10.70
C TYR A 207 -13.38 -31.56 9.58
N ASP A 208 -13.18 -31.09 8.33
CA ASP A 208 -13.00 -31.97 7.17
C ASP A 208 -11.78 -32.89 7.34
N ILE A 209 -10.67 -32.33 7.84
CA ILE A 209 -9.43 -33.08 8.09
C ILE A 209 -9.63 -34.11 9.21
N LEU A 210 -10.26 -33.72 10.30
CA LEU A 210 -10.52 -34.62 11.43
C LEU A 210 -11.45 -35.76 11.03
N PHE A 211 -12.57 -35.45 10.38
CA PHE A 211 -13.55 -36.44 9.95
C PHE A 211 -12.90 -37.51 9.07
N GLU A 212 -12.08 -37.10 8.09
CA GLU A 212 -11.33 -38.04 7.25
C GLU A 212 -10.37 -38.92 8.08
N LYS A 213 -9.66 -38.34 9.05
CA LYS A 213 -8.74 -39.08 9.93
C LYS A 213 -9.47 -40.08 10.83
N TYR A 214 -10.58 -39.68 11.46
CA TYR A 214 -11.40 -40.58 12.29
C TYR A 214 -11.96 -41.74 11.48
N ILE A 215 -12.52 -41.47 10.30
CA ILE A 215 -13.06 -42.53 9.43
C ILE A 215 -11.98 -43.55 9.05
N LYS A 216 -10.76 -43.09 8.73
CA LYS A 216 -9.63 -43.97 8.40
C LYS A 216 -9.09 -44.75 9.60
N ALA A 217 -9.22 -44.20 10.80
CA ALA A 217 -8.72 -44.80 12.04
C ALA A 217 -9.78 -45.58 12.82
N LEU A 218 -11.01 -45.67 12.32
CA LEU A 218 -12.18 -46.16 13.05
C LEU A 218 -11.93 -47.53 13.72
N ASP A 219 -11.43 -48.51 12.98
CA ASP A 219 -11.16 -49.86 13.52
C ASP A 219 -10.13 -49.84 14.66
N GLN A 220 -9.14 -48.94 14.57
CA GLN A 220 -8.10 -48.79 15.60
C GLN A 220 -8.64 -48.08 16.85
N LEU A 221 -9.54 -47.11 16.66
CA LEU A 221 -10.20 -46.41 17.76
C LEU A 221 -11.14 -47.35 18.51
N VAL A 222 -11.95 -48.15 17.81
CA VAL A 222 -12.80 -49.19 18.40
C VAL A 222 -11.95 -50.18 19.21
N ALA A 223 -10.80 -50.60 18.69
CA ALA A 223 -9.93 -51.54 19.38
C ALA A 223 -9.26 -50.93 20.63
N LYS A 224 -8.88 -49.65 20.58
CA LYS A 224 -8.15 -48.98 21.66
C LYS A 224 -9.05 -48.38 22.75
N TYR A 225 -10.23 -47.88 22.36
CA TYR A 225 -11.21 -47.25 23.22
C TYR A 225 -12.57 -47.95 23.08
N PRO A 226 -12.69 -49.22 23.50
CA PRO A 226 -13.89 -50.03 23.26
C PRO A 226 -15.13 -49.58 24.05
N GLU A 227 -14.93 -48.79 25.12
CA GLU A 227 -16.00 -48.23 25.94
C GLU A 227 -16.70 -47.04 25.27
N GLU A 228 -16.06 -46.44 24.27
CA GLU A 228 -16.59 -45.32 23.50
C GLU A 228 -17.38 -45.83 22.29
N ASN A 229 -18.50 -45.16 21.98
CA ASN A 229 -19.34 -45.55 20.85
C ASN A 229 -18.74 -45.07 19.51
N TRP A 230 -17.61 -45.64 19.08
CA TRP A 230 -16.98 -45.31 17.81
C TRP A 230 -17.74 -45.92 16.63
N SER A 231 -18.38 -45.07 15.83
CA SER A 231 -19.07 -45.44 14.60
C SER A 231 -18.95 -44.31 13.58
N LYS A 232 -19.31 -44.57 12.32
CA LYS A 232 -19.37 -43.49 11.31
C LYS A 232 -20.33 -42.38 11.72
N ASP A 233 -21.38 -42.74 12.45
CA ASP A 233 -22.48 -41.86 12.84
C ASP A 233 -22.09 -40.99 14.05
N SER A 234 -21.28 -41.51 14.98
CA SER A 234 -20.87 -40.78 16.19
C SER A 234 -19.67 -39.82 15.98
N ILE A 235 -18.89 -39.99 14.90
CA ILE A 235 -17.72 -39.15 14.63
C ILE A 235 -18.10 -37.67 14.49
N HIS A 236 -19.24 -37.38 13.86
CA HIS A 236 -19.70 -36.00 13.69
C HIS A 236 -19.90 -35.31 15.06
N GLN A 237 -20.69 -35.94 15.93
CA GLN A 237 -20.97 -35.46 17.28
C GLN A 237 -19.68 -35.33 18.10
N HIS A 238 -18.79 -36.33 18.00
CA HIS A 238 -17.50 -36.31 18.71
C HIS A 238 -16.65 -35.09 18.34
N ILE A 239 -16.54 -34.78 17.04
CA ILE A 239 -15.75 -33.63 16.58
C ILE A 239 -16.33 -32.31 17.09
N LEU A 240 -17.66 -32.14 17.02
CA LEU A 240 -18.31 -30.90 17.44
C LEU A 240 -18.27 -30.69 18.96
N ALA A 241 -18.51 -31.76 19.73
CA ALA A 241 -18.58 -31.68 21.19
C ALA A 241 -17.18 -31.59 21.84
N TYR A 242 -16.18 -32.29 21.30
CA TYR A 242 -14.90 -32.45 21.99
C TYR A 242 -13.72 -31.83 21.26
N ASN A 243 -13.76 -31.65 19.94
CA ASN A 243 -12.58 -31.20 19.19
C ASN A 243 -12.60 -29.73 18.79
N LEU A 244 -13.74 -29.15 18.40
CA LEU A 244 -13.78 -27.81 17.81
C LEU A 244 -14.38 -26.77 18.75
N TYR A 245 -13.66 -25.65 18.91
CA TYR A 245 -14.04 -24.51 19.73
C TYR A 245 -13.84 -23.21 18.94
N GLY A 246 -14.78 -22.28 19.05
CA GLY A 246 -14.73 -21.02 18.31
C GLY A 246 -15.32 -19.86 19.10
N VAL A 247 -14.67 -18.71 19.03
CA VAL A 247 -15.14 -17.48 19.66
C VAL A 247 -15.15 -16.34 18.65
N ASP A 248 -16.21 -15.54 18.64
CA ASP A 248 -16.24 -14.28 17.90
C ASP A 248 -17.21 -13.28 18.54
N VAL A 249 -16.99 -11.99 18.27
CA VAL A 249 -17.89 -10.92 18.72
C VAL A 249 -19.08 -10.71 17.77
N ASP A 250 -18.96 -11.09 16.49
CA ASP A 250 -20.01 -10.92 15.48
C ASP A 250 -20.98 -12.12 15.52
N SER A 251 -22.12 -11.91 16.18
CA SER A 251 -23.22 -12.89 16.29
C SER A 251 -23.64 -13.48 14.93
N PHE A 252 -23.63 -12.65 13.88
CA PHE A 252 -23.94 -13.08 12.52
C PHE A 252 -22.93 -14.10 11.99
N ALA A 253 -21.65 -13.86 12.24
CA ALA A 253 -20.60 -14.73 11.74
C ALA A 253 -20.65 -16.09 12.44
N LEU A 254 -20.91 -16.10 13.75
CA LEU A 254 -21.10 -17.32 14.54
C LEU A 254 -22.32 -18.13 14.13
N GLN A 255 -23.43 -17.49 13.80
CA GLN A 255 -24.60 -18.16 13.22
C GLN A 255 -24.21 -18.93 11.96
N LEU A 256 -23.42 -18.31 11.08
CA LEU A 256 -22.97 -18.95 9.85
C LEU A 256 -21.99 -20.11 10.12
N THR A 257 -21.05 -19.93 11.04
CA THR A 257 -20.12 -20.99 11.46
C THR A 257 -20.88 -22.20 11.98
N THR A 258 -21.80 -21.96 12.92
CA THR A 258 -22.56 -23.02 13.60
C THR A 258 -23.41 -23.79 12.60
N ILE A 259 -24.20 -23.09 11.79
CA ILE A 259 -25.00 -23.71 10.72
C ILE A 259 -24.09 -24.54 9.80
N SER A 260 -22.97 -23.99 9.34
CA SER A 260 -22.04 -24.68 8.42
C SER A 260 -21.43 -25.95 9.01
N LEU A 261 -21.20 -26.00 10.32
CA LEU A 261 -20.71 -27.17 11.04
C LEU A 261 -21.81 -28.24 11.18
N LEU A 262 -23.00 -27.87 11.63
CA LEU A 262 -24.14 -28.79 11.78
C LEU A 262 -24.51 -29.44 10.42
N PHE A 263 -24.42 -28.69 9.34
CA PHE A 263 -24.66 -29.20 7.98
C PHE A 263 -23.68 -30.29 7.52
N LYS A 264 -22.55 -30.47 8.20
CA LYS A 264 -21.61 -31.53 7.84
C LYS A 264 -22.23 -32.91 8.05
N ASP A 265 -23.11 -33.07 9.04
CA ASP A 265 -23.94 -34.26 9.19
C ASP A 265 -25.27 -33.96 9.90
N ILE A 266 -26.30 -33.72 9.10
CA ILE A 266 -27.59 -33.22 9.57
C ILE A 266 -28.44 -34.34 10.23
N ASN A 267 -28.08 -35.61 10.05
CA ASN A 267 -28.87 -36.76 10.50
C ASN A 267 -28.61 -37.17 11.95
N GLN A 268 -27.68 -36.51 12.63
CA GLN A 268 -27.32 -36.82 14.01
C GLN A 268 -27.95 -35.78 14.95
N ASP A 269 -28.54 -36.26 16.05
CA ASP A 269 -28.95 -35.39 17.14
C ASP A 269 -27.68 -34.87 17.83
N ILE A 270 -27.50 -33.55 17.80
CA ILE A 270 -26.32 -32.89 18.34
C ILE A 270 -26.75 -32.18 19.61
N SER A 271 -26.05 -32.46 20.70
CA SER A 271 -26.33 -31.86 22.02
C SER A 271 -25.45 -30.65 22.30
N GLU A 272 -24.22 -30.63 21.78
CA GLU A 272 -23.20 -29.66 22.19
C GLU A 272 -22.35 -29.19 21.01
N VAL A 273 -22.22 -27.86 20.86
CA VAL A 273 -21.32 -27.20 19.92
C VAL A 273 -20.60 -26.06 20.65
N ASN A 274 -19.27 -26.07 20.67
CA ASN A 274 -18.48 -25.09 21.43
C ASN A 274 -18.22 -23.79 20.65
N ILE A 275 -19.27 -23.16 20.12
CA ILE A 275 -19.21 -21.86 19.43
C ILE A 275 -19.82 -20.78 20.33
N ILE A 276 -18.98 -19.84 20.79
CA ILE A 276 -19.32 -18.88 21.85
C ILE A 276 -19.31 -17.46 21.30
N GLN A 277 -20.40 -16.72 21.52
CA GLN A 277 -20.42 -15.28 21.28
C GLN A 277 -19.76 -14.54 22.44
N GLY A 278 -18.68 -13.83 22.16
CA GLY A 278 -18.04 -13.00 23.17
C GLY A 278 -16.75 -12.34 22.74
N ASP A 279 -16.31 -11.40 23.57
CA ASP A 279 -15.00 -10.76 23.45
C ASP A 279 -13.96 -11.71 24.03
N MET A 280 -13.25 -12.42 23.15
CA MET A 280 -12.23 -13.41 23.53
C MET A 280 -11.21 -12.91 24.55
N LEU A 281 -10.85 -11.62 24.49
CA LEU A 281 -9.90 -11.05 25.43
C LEU A 281 -10.50 -10.93 26.84
N LYS A 282 -11.82 -10.78 26.97
CA LYS A 282 -12.54 -10.72 28.27
C LYS A 282 -13.01 -12.08 28.77
N LEU A 283 -13.10 -13.07 27.90
CA LEU A 283 -13.63 -14.38 28.26
C LEU A 283 -12.64 -15.16 29.15
N ASP A 284 -13.21 -15.80 30.16
CA ASP A 284 -12.53 -16.71 31.05
C ASP A 284 -12.92 -18.15 30.67
N LEU A 285 -12.22 -18.70 29.68
CA LEU A 285 -12.35 -20.11 29.30
C LEU A 285 -11.60 -20.95 30.32
N LYS A 286 -12.22 -22.04 30.77
CA LYS A 286 -11.62 -22.96 31.75
C LYS A 286 -10.85 -24.09 31.09
N GLU A 287 -11.01 -24.23 29.79
CA GLU A 287 -10.41 -25.24 28.95
C GLU A 287 -9.01 -24.81 28.50
N GLU A 288 -8.08 -25.77 28.52
CA GLU A 288 -6.81 -25.68 27.81
C GLU A 288 -6.92 -26.36 26.44
N PHE A 289 -6.12 -25.90 25.48
CA PHE A 289 -6.19 -26.30 24.08
C PHE A 289 -4.89 -26.90 23.58
N ASP A 290 -5.00 -27.96 22.79
CA ASP A 290 -3.85 -28.56 22.08
C ASP A 290 -3.44 -27.71 20.88
N PHE A 291 -4.41 -27.07 20.22
CA PHE A 291 -4.14 -26.21 19.08
C PHE A 291 -4.94 -24.92 19.13
N ILE A 292 -4.27 -23.79 18.91
CA ILE A 292 -4.91 -22.50 18.69
C ILE A 292 -4.52 -22.00 17.31
N ILE A 293 -5.52 -21.85 16.44
CA ILE A 293 -5.34 -21.45 15.04
C ILE A 293 -6.21 -20.24 14.73
N GLY A 294 -5.89 -19.49 13.67
CA GLY A 294 -6.78 -18.44 13.22
C GLY A 294 -6.09 -17.20 12.68
N ASN A 295 -6.88 -16.14 12.55
CA ASN A 295 -6.47 -14.83 12.09
C ASN A 295 -7.08 -13.74 12.99
N PRO A 296 -6.36 -13.31 14.05
CA PRO A 296 -6.85 -12.26 14.94
C PRO A 296 -7.12 -10.93 14.22
N PRO A 297 -7.96 -10.05 14.80
CA PRO A 297 -8.27 -8.76 14.20
C PRO A 297 -7.08 -7.77 14.27
N TYR A 298 -6.71 -7.19 13.11
CA TYR A 298 -5.61 -6.21 13.01
C TYR A 298 -6.14 -4.78 13.22
N VAL A 299 -6.30 -4.40 14.48
CA VAL A 299 -6.94 -3.12 14.86
C VAL A 299 -5.94 -2.23 15.56
N GLY A 300 -5.66 -1.08 14.93
CA GLY A 300 -4.77 -0.08 15.49
C GLY A 300 -5.44 0.77 16.58
N HIS A 301 -4.63 1.35 17.46
CA HIS A 301 -5.06 2.19 18.59
C HIS A 301 -6.01 3.38 18.31
N LYS A 302 -6.22 3.76 17.04
CA LYS A 302 -7.13 4.86 16.67
C LYS A 302 -8.58 4.38 16.51
N GLU A 303 -8.77 3.09 16.30
CA GLU A 303 -10.07 2.46 16.05
C GLU A 303 -10.65 1.85 17.34
N ILE A 304 -9.82 1.72 18.38
CA ILE A 304 -10.21 1.21 19.69
C ILE A 304 -10.77 2.35 20.54
N ASP A 305 -11.92 2.14 21.18
CA ASP A 305 -12.51 3.11 22.09
C ASP A 305 -11.67 3.30 23.36
N LYS A 306 -11.85 4.45 24.03
CA LYS A 306 -10.99 4.84 25.15
C LYS A 306 -11.12 3.91 26.35
N GLU A 307 -12.31 3.41 26.65
CA GLU A 307 -12.56 2.59 27.84
C GLU A 307 -11.98 1.20 27.65
N TYR A 308 -12.24 0.58 26.50
CA TYR A 308 -11.66 -0.72 26.15
C TYR A 308 -10.15 -0.64 26.06
N LYS A 309 -9.58 0.44 25.53
CA LYS A 309 -8.12 0.66 25.54
C LYS A 309 -7.52 0.66 26.95
N LEU A 310 -8.18 1.33 27.90
CA LEU A 310 -7.74 1.34 29.31
C LEU A 310 -7.84 -0.04 29.93
N TRP A 311 -8.90 -0.79 29.60
CA TRP A 311 -9.08 -2.15 30.05
C TRP A 311 -8.01 -3.10 29.49
N ILE A 312 -7.74 -3.07 28.18
CA ILE A 312 -6.68 -3.91 27.56
C ILE A 312 -5.32 -3.57 28.19
N LYS A 313 -4.98 -2.29 28.32
CA LYS A 313 -3.70 -1.85 28.93
C LYS A 313 -3.51 -2.33 30.37
N LYS A 314 -4.61 -2.58 31.10
CA LYS A 314 -4.57 -3.11 32.47
C LYS A 314 -4.39 -4.63 32.51
N ASN A 315 -4.97 -5.36 31.55
CA ASN A 315 -5.05 -6.82 31.58
C ASN A 315 -4.01 -7.53 30.71
N TYR A 316 -3.43 -6.84 29.71
CA TYR A 316 -2.47 -7.42 28.76
C TYR A 316 -1.14 -6.69 28.82
N SER A 317 -0.08 -7.45 29.15
CA SER A 317 1.27 -6.91 29.32
C SER A 317 1.84 -6.42 28.00
N VAL A 318 1.51 -7.09 26.89
CA VAL A 318 2.02 -6.80 25.55
C VAL A 318 1.46 -5.50 24.96
N TYR A 319 0.37 -4.97 25.50
CA TYR A 319 -0.28 -3.78 24.97
C TYR A 319 0.41 -2.49 25.42
N ASN A 320 0.58 -1.56 24.48
CA ASN A 320 0.99 -0.17 24.72
C ASN A 320 0.11 0.78 23.90
N ASP A 321 0.22 2.09 24.13
CA ASP A 321 -0.76 3.08 23.62
C ASP A 321 -0.89 3.14 22.09
N LYS A 322 -0.01 2.46 21.32
CA LYS A 322 -0.06 2.39 19.86
C LYS A 322 0.02 0.96 19.31
N ALA A 323 -0.02 -0.07 20.17
CA ALA A 323 0.03 -1.47 19.79
C ALA A 323 -1.22 -1.88 18.98
N ASP A 324 -1.07 -2.97 18.22
CA ASP A 324 -2.15 -3.61 17.50
C ASP A 324 -2.91 -4.57 18.45
N LEU A 325 -4.23 -4.67 18.29
CA LEU A 325 -5.07 -5.54 19.11
C LEU A 325 -4.66 -7.03 19.01
N SER A 326 -4.18 -7.47 17.83
CA SER A 326 -3.72 -8.84 17.59
C SER A 326 -2.62 -9.30 18.54
N TYR A 327 -1.88 -8.37 19.16
CA TYR A 327 -0.83 -8.72 20.12
C TYR A 327 -1.43 -9.33 21.39
N CYS A 328 -2.59 -8.85 21.82
CA CYS A 328 -3.28 -9.36 23.01
C CYS A 328 -3.86 -10.75 22.75
N PHE A 329 -4.24 -11.06 21.50
CA PHE A 329 -4.67 -12.40 21.10
C PHE A 329 -3.52 -13.41 21.12
N LEU A 330 -2.29 -12.99 20.82
CA LEU A 330 -1.10 -13.83 20.97
C LEU A 330 -0.81 -14.17 22.45
N GLU A 331 -0.88 -13.16 23.33
CA GLU A 331 -0.74 -13.35 24.79
C GLU A 331 -1.84 -14.30 25.31
N LYS A 332 -3.12 -13.97 25.06
CA LYS A 332 -4.27 -14.80 25.46
C LYS A 332 -4.23 -16.21 24.88
N GLY A 333 -3.75 -16.36 23.64
CA GLY A 333 -3.61 -17.66 23.00
C GLY A 333 -2.59 -18.53 23.73
N LEU A 334 -1.39 -18.01 24.00
CA LEU A 334 -0.38 -18.75 24.76
C LEU A 334 -0.88 -19.15 26.15
N ASP A 335 -1.64 -18.28 26.83
CA ASP A 335 -2.21 -18.57 28.16
C ASP A 335 -3.25 -19.71 28.17
N LEU A 336 -3.82 -20.03 27.00
CA LEU A 336 -4.85 -21.07 26.85
C LEU A 336 -4.30 -22.38 26.28
N LEU A 337 -3.01 -22.45 25.95
CA LEU A 337 -2.40 -23.70 25.53
C LEU A 337 -2.17 -24.61 26.73
N ASN A 338 -2.34 -25.91 26.52
CA ASN A 338 -1.74 -26.91 27.42
C ASN A 338 -0.22 -26.98 27.21
N ASP A 339 0.50 -27.66 28.11
CA ASP A 339 1.98 -27.72 28.11
C ASP A 339 2.60 -28.17 26.76
N ASP A 340 1.94 -29.11 26.07
CA ASP A 340 2.36 -29.64 24.77
C ASP A 340 1.68 -28.95 23.57
N GLY A 341 0.90 -27.90 23.83
CA GLY A 341 0.03 -27.26 22.87
C GLY A 341 0.77 -26.37 21.90
N GLU A 342 0.19 -26.15 20.73
CA GLU A 342 0.76 -25.28 19.70
C GLU A 342 -0.22 -24.20 19.25
N LEU A 343 0.27 -22.97 19.18
CA LEU A 343 -0.42 -21.86 18.55
C LEU A 343 0.15 -21.64 17.16
N MET A 344 -0.69 -21.70 16.13
CA MET A 344 -0.32 -21.41 14.74
C MET A 344 -1.29 -20.42 14.09
N ILE A 345 -0.90 -19.15 14.06
CA ILE A 345 -1.78 -18.05 13.60
C ILE A 345 -1.13 -17.21 12.51
N ILE A 346 -1.96 -16.58 11.67
CA ILE A 346 -1.55 -15.48 10.80
C ILE A 346 -1.79 -14.15 11.50
N THR A 347 -0.75 -13.30 11.59
CA THR A 347 -0.81 -12.00 12.28
C THR A 347 -0.10 -10.90 11.49
N SER A 348 -0.20 -9.65 11.95
CA SER A 348 0.51 -8.52 11.35
C SER A 348 2.02 -8.70 11.43
N ARG A 349 2.74 -8.48 10.32
CA ARG A 349 4.21 -8.51 10.25
C ARG A 349 4.88 -7.43 11.10
N TYR A 350 4.20 -6.32 11.37
CA TYR A 350 4.84 -5.12 11.90
C TYR A 350 5.44 -5.28 13.30
N PHE A 351 5.01 -6.27 14.10
CA PHE A 351 5.62 -6.51 15.40
C PHE A 351 7.06 -7.02 15.30
N LEU A 352 7.53 -7.47 14.13
CA LEU A 352 8.93 -7.87 13.95
C LEU A 352 9.87 -6.69 14.15
N GLU A 353 9.60 -5.52 13.54
CA GLU A 353 10.53 -4.37 13.58
C GLU A 353 10.00 -3.11 14.27
N ALA A 354 8.67 -2.96 14.42
CA ALA A 354 8.10 -1.72 14.94
C ALA A 354 8.36 -1.54 16.45
N PRO A 355 8.61 -0.32 16.94
CA PRO A 355 8.79 -0.08 18.38
C PRO A 355 7.58 -0.50 19.21
N MET A 356 6.37 -0.40 18.65
CA MET A 356 5.15 -0.79 19.37
C MET A 356 5.02 -2.30 19.61
N GLY A 357 5.83 -3.12 18.93
CA GLY A 357 5.90 -4.57 19.13
C GLY A 357 6.93 -5.01 20.18
N GLU A 358 7.69 -4.10 20.80
CA GLU A 358 8.76 -4.42 21.76
C GLU A 358 8.28 -5.33 22.88
N LYS A 359 7.19 -4.95 23.56
CA LYS A 359 6.64 -5.76 24.65
C LYS A 359 6.17 -7.14 24.20
N LEU A 360 5.61 -7.26 22.99
CA LEU A 360 5.21 -8.55 22.43
C LEU A 360 6.45 -9.41 22.15
N ARG A 361 7.51 -8.85 21.56
CA ARG A 361 8.76 -9.59 21.30
C ARG A 361 9.37 -10.12 22.59
N SER A 362 9.44 -9.30 23.64
CA SER A 362 9.93 -9.72 24.96
C SER A 362 9.07 -10.82 25.56
N TYR A 363 7.74 -10.66 25.51
CA TYR A 363 6.79 -11.67 25.98
C TYR A 363 6.97 -13.01 25.26
N LEU A 364 7.02 -13.01 23.92
CA LEU A 364 7.22 -14.22 23.13
C LEU A 364 8.58 -14.88 23.44
N LYS A 365 9.64 -14.11 23.67
CA LYS A 365 10.95 -14.64 24.02
C LYS A 365 10.96 -15.35 25.38
N GLU A 366 10.26 -14.77 26.34
CA GLU A 366 10.18 -15.22 27.74
C GLU A 366 9.24 -16.41 27.92
N TYR A 367 8.02 -16.34 27.36
CA TYR A 367 6.94 -17.29 27.63
C TYR A 367 6.71 -18.33 26.53
N SER A 368 7.43 -18.26 25.40
CA SER A 368 7.26 -19.25 24.32
C SER A 368 8.56 -19.73 23.68
N ASN A 369 8.50 -20.92 23.09
CA ASN A 369 9.43 -21.36 22.08
C ASN A 369 8.81 -21.07 20.70
N ILE A 370 9.48 -20.22 19.91
CA ILE A 370 9.06 -19.91 18.54
C ILE A 370 9.60 -21.01 17.64
N LEU A 371 8.72 -21.85 17.11
CA LEU A 371 9.15 -22.98 16.28
C LEU A 371 9.39 -22.54 14.84
N PHE A 372 8.49 -21.71 14.31
CA PHE A 372 8.47 -21.37 12.90
C PHE A 372 7.94 -19.95 12.64
N ILE A 373 8.56 -19.25 11.68
CA ILE A 373 8.11 -17.96 11.16
C ILE A 373 8.06 -18.01 9.63
N PHE A 374 6.86 -17.78 9.07
CA PHE A 374 6.70 -17.50 7.65
C PHE A 374 6.58 -15.98 7.42
N ASP A 375 7.62 -15.35 6.88
CA ASP A 375 7.63 -13.95 6.50
C ASP A 375 7.28 -13.77 5.02
N PHE A 376 6.06 -13.28 4.74
CA PHE A 376 5.59 -12.95 3.39
C PHE A 376 6.27 -11.72 2.78
N HIS A 377 7.06 -11.00 3.58
CA HIS A 377 8.01 -9.96 3.17
C HIS A 377 7.48 -8.91 2.19
N GLY A 378 6.23 -8.45 2.39
CA GLY A 378 5.59 -7.40 1.60
C GLY A 378 4.62 -7.89 0.52
N LEU A 379 4.36 -9.20 0.43
CA LEU A 379 3.33 -9.76 -0.44
C LEU A 379 1.93 -9.50 0.13
N GLN A 380 1.08 -8.82 -0.63
CA GLN A 380 -0.30 -8.56 -0.24
C GLN A 380 -1.17 -9.80 -0.42
N LEU A 381 -1.39 -10.52 0.69
CA LEU A 381 -2.27 -11.70 0.73
C LEU A 381 -3.76 -11.31 0.67
N PHE A 382 -4.10 -10.13 1.17
CA PHE A 382 -5.47 -9.66 1.33
C PHE A 382 -5.75 -8.49 0.37
N LYS A 383 -6.67 -8.66 -0.58
CA LYS A 383 -6.99 -7.62 -1.58
C LYS A 383 -7.53 -6.31 -0.99
N SER A 384 -8.03 -6.34 0.25
CA SER A 384 -8.68 -5.21 0.93
C SER A 384 -7.85 -4.61 2.08
N ALA A 385 -6.77 -5.27 2.52
CA ALA A 385 -5.95 -4.83 3.64
C ALA A 385 -4.52 -4.55 3.19
N ILE A 386 -3.97 -3.41 3.62
CA ILE A 386 -2.60 -2.95 3.28
C ILE A 386 -1.56 -3.54 4.27
N VAL A 387 -2.01 -4.36 5.23
CA VAL A 387 -1.16 -4.88 6.29
C VAL A 387 -0.39 -6.10 5.79
N ASP A 388 0.94 -6.02 5.86
CA ASP A 388 1.81 -7.18 5.64
C ASP A 388 1.61 -8.19 6.78
N SER A 389 1.69 -9.48 6.46
CA SER A 389 1.40 -10.57 7.42
C SER A 389 2.58 -11.51 7.61
N VAL A 390 2.52 -12.27 8.69
CA VAL A 390 3.40 -13.41 9.00
C VAL A 390 2.58 -14.56 9.55
N ILE A 391 3.02 -15.80 9.36
CA ILE A 391 2.52 -16.96 10.12
C ILE A 391 3.53 -17.27 11.21
N LEU A 392 3.04 -17.44 12.44
CA LEU A 392 3.85 -17.86 13.58
C LEU A 392 3.38 -19.22 14.05
N ARG A 393 4.33 -20.10 14.40
CA ARG A 393 4.08 -21.32 15.16
C ARG A 393 4.83 -21.23 16.48
N LEU A 394 4.10 -21.28 17.58
CA LEU A 394 4.59 -21.11 18.94
C LEU A 394 4.16 -22.30 19.80
N LYS A 395 4.92 -22.58 20.84
CA LYS A 395 4.51 -23.45 21.95
C LYS A 395 4.92 -22.84 23.30
N PRO A 396 4.36 -23.28 24.43
CA PRO A 396 4.81 -22.86 25.75
C PRO A 396 6.33 -23.04 25.93
N LYS A 397 6.93 -22.20 26.78
CA LYS A 397 8.38 -22.21 26.99
C LYS A 397 8.84 -23.54 27.62
N GLU A 398 9.76 -24.23 26.95
CA GLU A 398 10.41 -25.44 27.47
C GLU A 398 11.95 -25.35 27.43
N ASN A 399 12.51 -24.86 26.32
CA ASN A 399 13.96 -24.90 26.05
C ASN A 399 14.58 -23.50 26.05
N MET A 400 15.77 -23.38 26.63
CA MET A 400 16.57 -22.14 26.61
C MET A 400 17.17 -21.88 25.22
N ASN A 401 17.79 -22.89 24.60
CA ASN A 401 18.44 -22.75 23.29
C ASN A 401 17.51 -23.22 22.15
N ASN A 402 16.66 -22.31 21.67
CA ASN A 402 15.64 -22.60 20.66
C ASN A 402 16.07 -22.11 19.27
N LEU A 403 16.09 -23.01 18.28
CA LEU A 403 16.30 -22.66 16.88
C LEU A 403 14.96 -22.48 16.17
N ILE A 404 14.75 -21.29 15.63
CA ILE A 404 13.54 -20.91 14.89
C ILE A 404 13.77 -21.24 13.42
N GLU A 405 12.85 -21.97 12.79
CA GLU A 405 12.82 -22.10 11.33
C GLU A 405 12.17 -20.87 10.71
N VAL A 406 12.85 -20.21 9.76
CA VAL A 406 12.34 -19.03 9.07
C VAL A 406 12.23 -19.31 7.58
N ILE A 407 11.03 -19.12 7.02
CA ILE A 407 10.80 -19.03 5.58
C ILE A 407 10.50 -17.57 5.25
N LYS A 408 11.36 -16.94 4.44
CA LYS A 408 11.22 -15.54 4.04
C LYS A 408 11.09 -15.44 2.53
N LEU A 409 9.98 -14.88 2.05
CA LEU A 409 9.80 -14.64 0.62
C LEU A 409 10.80 -13.59 0.12
N ASN A 410 11.24 -13.77 -1.12
CA ASN A 410 12.11 -12.81 -1.78
C ASN A 410 11.36 -12.00 -2.84
N ASN A 411 12.11 -11.11 -3.49
CA ASN A 411 11.58 -10.18 -4.46
C ASN A 411 10.92 -10.85 -5.68
N LYS A 412 11.42 -12.00 -6.13
CA LYS A 412 10.85 -12.70 -7.29
C LYS A 412 9.41 -13.18 -7.07
N ALA A 413 8.98 -13.33 -5.82
CA ALA A 413 7.64 -13.82 -5.48
C ALA A 413 6.51 -12.86 -5.90
N GLN A 414 6.80 -11.63 -6.33
CA GLN A 414 5.78 -10.64 -6.74
C GLN A 414 4.89 -11.06 -7.90
N SER A 415 5.45 -11.80 -8.87
CA SER A 415 4.74 -12.12 -10.10
C SER A 415 3.64 -13.16 -9.90
N PHE A 416 3.59 -13.79 -8.72
CA PHE A 416 2.68 -14.88 -8.42
C PHE A 416 1.47 -14.39 -7.62
N HIS A 417 0.31 -14.96 -7.93
CA HIS A 417 -0.84 -14.81 -7.03
C HIS A 417 -0.59 -15.65 -5.77
N GLY A 418 -0.94 -15.15 -4.58
CA GLY A 418 -0.62 -15.79 -3.30
C GLY A 418 -1.02 -17.27 -3.16
N LYS A 419 -1.99 -17.76 -3.98
CA LYS A 419 -2.37 -19.18 -4.05
C LYS A 419 -1.28 -20.08 -4.66
N GLU A 420 -0.47 -19.58 -5.59
CA GLU A 420 0.56 -20.36 -6.30
C GLU A 420 1.80 -20.57 -5.42
N ILE A 421 2.20 -19.55 -4.65
CA ILE A 421 3.41 -19.57 -3.82
C ILE A 421 3.32 -20.61 -2.70
N ILE A 422 2.23 -20.61 -1.94
CA ILE A 422 2.12 -21.46 -0.73
C ILE A 422 2.00 -22.95 -1.11
N ASN A 423 1.20 -23.28 -2.13
CA ASN A 423 1.04 -24.65 -2.61
C ASN A 423 2.36 -25.26 -3.09
N ASP A 424 3.20 -24.44 -3.72
CA ASP A 424 4.50 -24.91 -4.22
C ASP A 424 5.59 -24.92 -3.14
N ILE A 425 5.51 -24.05 -2.12
CA ILE A 425 6.39 -24.10 -0.95
C ILE A 425 6.12 -25.37 -0.13
N SER A 426 4.86 -25.72 0.14
CA SER A 426 4.51 -26.99 0.81
C SER A 426 4.97 -28.22 0.03
N ALA A 427 5.07 -28.13 -1.30
CA ALA A 427 5.57 -29.18 -2.17
C ALA A 427 7.11 -29.20 -2.33
N GLY A 428 7.85 -28.29 -1.66
CA GLY A 428 9.30 -28.16 -1.79
C GLY A 428 9.78 -27.67 -3.16
N ARG A 429 8.88 -27.12 -3.98
CA ARG A 429 9.18 -26.52 -5.28
C ARG A 429 9.50 -25.02 -5.12
N LEU A 430 9.96 -24.36 -6.19
CA LEU A 430 10.12 -22.89 -6.22
C LEU A 430 11.11 -22.29 -5.20
N ARG A 431 12.23 -22.98 -4.90
CA ARG A 431 13.32 -22.48 -4.02
C ARG A 431 13.94 -21.14 -4.44
N GLU A 432 13.69 -20.69 -5.66
CA GLU A 432 14.17 -19.39 -6.14
C GLU A 432 13.33 -18.20 -5.64
N TYR A 433 12.17 -18.42 -5.02
CA TYR A 433 11.22 -17.38 -4.59
C TYR A 433 11.20 -17.12 -3.08
N TYR A 434 11.90 -17.94 -2.31
CA TYR A 434 12.02 -17.80 -0.86
C TYR A 434 13.39 -18.25 -0.38
N GLN A 435 13.72 -17.88 0.85
CA GLN A 435 14.87 -18.40 1.57
C GLN A 435 14.37 -19.11 2.82
N SER A 436 15.00 -20.24 3.13
CA SER A 436 14.83 -20.95 4.39
C SER A 436 16.16 -20.94 5.14
N PHE A 437 16.10 -20.58 6.41
CA PHE A 437 17.26 -20.53 7.32
C PHE A 437 16.79 -20.66 8.77
N SER A 438 17.73 -20.89 9.68
CA SER A 438 17.45 -20.96 11.11
C SER A 438 18.00 -19.73 11.84
N VAL A 439 17.29 -19.28 12.87
CA VAL A 439 17.70 -18.17 13.74
C VAL A 439 17.67 -18.66 15.19
N ASN A 440 18.69 -18.32 15.97
CA ASN A 440 18.66 -18.59 17.41
C ASN A 440 17.74 -17.58 18.11
N GLN A 441 16.71 -18.06 18.82
CA GLN A 441 15.77 -17.21 19.55
C GLN A 441 16.46 -16.35 20.62
N GLU A 442 17.57 -16.82 21.21
CA GLU A 442 18.30 -16.06 22.23
C GLU A 442 18.96 -14.80 21.65
N GLU A 443 19.33 -14.82 20.37
CA GLU A 443 19.94 -13.71 19.62
C GLU A 443 18.92 -12.66 19.15
N LEU A 444 17.62 -12.94 19.27
CA LEU A 444 16.59 -11.96 18.95
C LEU A 444 16.52 -10.84 20.00
N ASP A 445 16.58 -9.59 19.52
CA ASP A 445 16.50 -8.38 20.33
C ASP A 445 15.05 -7.90 20.52
N ASP A 446 14.76 -7.32 21.67
CA ASP A 446 13.52 -6.65 22.00
C ASP A 446 13.30 -5.38 21.17
N ILE A 447 14.35 -4.72 20.68
CA ILE A 447 14.25 -3.51 19.83
C ILE A 447 13.74 -3.84 18.41
N GLY A 448 13.96 -5.07 17.95
CA GLY A 448 13.46 -5.57 16.66
C GLY A 448 14.15 -6.85 16.21
N TRP A 449 13.38 -7.76 15.62
CA TRP A 449 13.89 -9.05 15.13
C TRP A 449 14.55 -8.90 13.77
N ARG A 450 15.84 -9.25 13.71
CA ARG A 450 16.62 -9.34 12.48
C ARG A 450 16.54 -10.76 11.93
N LEU A 451 15.53 -11.03 11.11
CA LEU A 451 15.39 -12.32 10.44
C LEU A 451 16.29 -12.38 9.20
N LEU A 452 17.55 -12.75 9.45
CA LEU A 452 18.64 -12.82 8.48
C LEU A 452 19.22 -14.24 8.41
N SER A 453 19.62 -14.67 7.21
CA SER A 453 20.41 -15.89 7.05
C SER A 453 21.82 -15.70 7.64
N GLY A 454 22.52 -16.80 7.96
CA GLY A 454 23.85 -16.74 8.57
C GLY A 454 24.83 -15.83 7.81
N LYS A 455 24.91 -15.95 6.47
CA LYS A 455 25.77 -15.09 5.65
C LYS A 455 25.40 -13.60 5.69
N GLU A 456 24.10 -13.28 5.81
CA GLU A 456 23.65 -11.88 5.93
C GLU A 456 23.95 -11.31 7.31
N LEU A 457 23.80 -12.13 8.36
CA LEU A 457 24.12 -11.77 9.73
C LEU A 457 25.64 -11.55 9.89
N ASP A 458 26.47 -12.42 9.30
CA ASP A 458 27.95 -12.28 9.32
C ASP A 458 28.40 -10.92 8.76
N ILE A 459 27.77 -10.46 7.66
CA ILE A 459 28.07 -9.14 7.09
C ILE A 459 27.65 -8.02 8.04
N CYS A 460 26.48 -8.12 8.67
CA CYS A 460 26.04 -7.12 9.66
C CYS A 460 26.96 -7.10 10.88
N ASN A 461 27.38 -8.27 11.36
CA ASN A 461 28.30 -8.40 12.50
C ASN A 461 29.67 -7.79 12.16
N LYS A 462 30.23 -8.02 10.97
CA LYS A 462 31.46 -7.34 10.52
C LYS A 462 31.34 -5.83 10.55
N ILE A 463 30.19 -5.29 10.12
CA ILE A 463 29.94 -3.84 10.20
C ILE A 463 29.94 -3.38 11.65
N GLU A 464 29.23 -4.09 12.52
CA GLU A 464 29.07 -3.76 13.94
C GLU A 464 30.37 -3.91 14.75
N GLU A 465 31.17 -4.93 14.49
CA GLU A 465 32.45 -5.21 15.17
C GLU A 465 33.56 -4.21 14.80
N VAL A 466 33.63 -3.82 13.52
CA VAL A 466 34.65 -2.86 13.05
C VAL A 466 34.29 -1.43 13.43
N SER A 467 33.00 -1.10 13.49
CA SER A 467 32.51 0.25 13.76
C SER A 467 32.79 0.70 15.20
N ASP A 468 33.17 1.97 15.37
CA ASP A 468 33.45 2.58 16.67
C ASP A 468 32.42 3.64 17.07
N HIS A 469 31.49 3.98 16.17
CA HIS A 469 30.47 4.98 16.40
C HIS A 469 29.10 4.57 15.86
N SER A 470 28.05 5.14 16.46
CA SER A 470 26.71 5.16 15.89
C SER A 470 26.38 6.52 15.26
N LEU A 471 25.50 6.55 14.26
CA LEU A 471 25.02 7.81 13.69
C LEU A 471 24.31 8.68 14.74
N ARG A 472 23.69 8.07 15.76
CA ARG A 472 23.12 8.73 16.94
C ARG A 472 24.15 9.53 17.73
N GLU A 473 25.38 9.06 17.85
CA GLU A 473 26.46 9.81 18.52
C GLU A 473 26.85 11.04 17.71
N ILE A 474 26.84 10.94 16.39
CA ILE A 474 27.35 11.94 15.46
C ILE A 474 26.31 13.03 15.11
N CYS A 475 25.04 12.65 14.96
CA CYS A 475 23.99 13.51 14.44
C CYS A 475 22.77 13.62 15.37
N ASN A 476 22.13 14.77 15.35
CA ASN A 476 20.76 14.97 15.82
C ASN A 476 19.81 14.90 14.63
N SER A 477 18.67 14.22 14.78
CA SER A 477 17.64 14.15 13.75
C SER A 477 16.44 15.03 14.08
N PHE A 478 15.90 15.70 13.06
CA PHE A 478 14.73 16.56 13.16
C PHE A 478 13.72 16.18 12.09
N GLN A 479 12.43 16.28 12.41
CA GLN A 479 11.36 16.17 11.43
C GLN A 479 11.09 17.54 10.80
N GLY A 480 10.78 17.56 9.49
CA GLY A 480 10.23 18.72 8.80
C GLY A 480 8.91 19.26 9.41
N ILE A 481 8.37 20.29 8.77
CA ILE A 481 7.23 21.07 9.28
C ILE A 481 5.90 20.35 9.03
N ILE A 482 5.01 20.42 10.02
CA ILE A 482 3.61 20.02 9.89
C ILE A 482 2.76 21.29 9.73
N THR A 483 2.29 21.56 8.51
CA THR A 483 1.43 22.72 8.20
C THR A 483 0.07 22.58 8.87
N GLY A 484 -0.46 21.36 8.92
CA GLY A 484 -1.83 21.03 9.35
C GLY A 484 -2.89 21.26 8.27
N TYR A 485 -2.58 22.00 7.20
CA TYR A 485 -3.41 22.16 6.02
C TYR A 485 -2.60 22.76 4.85
N ASP A 486 -1.92 21.90 4.07
CA ASP A 486 -1.02 22.33 2.98
C ASP A 486 -1.65 23.35 2.01
N GLN A 487 -2.95 23.26 1.74
CA GLN A 487 -3.64 24.16 0.81
C GLN A 487 -3.64 25.64 1.25
N ALA A 488 -3.51 25.92 2.55
CA ALA A 488 -3.46 27.29 3.07
C ALA A 488 -2.03 27.83 3.22
N PHE A 489 -1.03 26.96 3.28
CA PHE A 489 0.33 27.39 3.64
C PHE A 489 1.37 27.15 2.55
N ILE A 490 1.06 26.32 1.55
CA ILE A 490 1.99 26.00 0.46
C ILE A 490 1.49 26.63 -0.84
N LEU A 491 2.28 27.55 -1.37
CA LEU A 491 2.03 28.27 -2.62
C LEU A 491 3.11 27.95 -3.63
N SER A 492 2.73 27.75 -4.88
CA SER A 492 3.68 27.77 -5.98
C SER A 492 4.19 29.19 -6.26
N SER A 493 5.32 29.29 -6.96
CA SER A 493 5.90 30.56 -7.42
C SER A 493 4.87 31.43 -8.15
N GLU A 494 3.95 30.79 -8.90
CA GLU A 494 2.89 31.45 -9.67
C GLU A 494 1.78 31.97 -8.78
N GLU A 495 1.33 31.17 -7.80
CA GLU A 495 0.29 31.60 -6.86
C GLU A 495 0.76 32.82 -6.05
N ILE A 496 2.05 32.90 -5.69
CA ILE A 496 2.64 34.07 -5.00
C ILE A 496 2.57 35.36 -5.83
N GLU A 497 2.57 35.29 -7.16
CA GLU A 497 2.38 36.48 -8.00
C GLU A 497 0.92 36.96 -7.99
N GLU A 498 -0.03 36.06 -7.71
CA GLU A 498 -1.46 36.37 -7.65
C GLU A 498 -1.90 36.84 -6.26
N VAL A 499 -1.42 36.19 -5.21
CA VAL A 499 -1.68 36.56 -3.82
C VAL A 499 -0.51 37.38 -3.29
N GLU A 500 -0.77 38.65 -2.95
CA GLU A 500 0.24 39.60 -2.46
C GLU A 500 0.78 39.25 -1.06
N ILE A 501 1.37 38.07 -0.87
CA ILE A 501 1.96 37.62 0.40
C ILE A 501 3.24 38.42 0.70
N GLU A 502 3.41 38.83 1.95
CA GLU A 502 4.62 39.48 2.42
C GLU A 502 5.84 38.54 2.26
N LYS A 503 6.85 38.99 1.53
CA LYS A 503 8.01 38.17 1.15
C LYS A 503 8.79 37.63 2.34
N ASP A 504 8.78 38.34 3.46
CA ASP A 504 9.47 37.94 4.68
C ASP A 504 8.88 36.67 5.30
N LEU A 505 7.66 36.29 4.93
CA LEU A 505 7.03 35.03 5.34
C LEU A 505 7.30 33.86 4.39
N LEU A 506 7.84 34.10 3.19
CA LEU A 506 8.02 33.06 2.19
C LEU A 506 9.35 32.32 2.40
N ARG A 507 9.28 30.99 2.39
CA ARG A 507 10.46 30.11 2.48
C ARG A 507 10.41 29.03 1.40
N PRO A 508 11.52 28.71 0.69
CA PRO A 508 11.54 27.61 -0.27
C PRO A 508 11.08 26.29 0.35
N TRP A 509 10.19 25.56 -0.33
CA TRP A 509 9.54 24.37 0.23
C TRP A 509 9.85 23.10 -0.55
N ILE A 510 10.64 22.21 0.05
CA ILE A 510 10.93 20.89 -0.51
C ILE A 510 10.06 19.79 0.11
N LYS A 511 9.80 18.78 -0.70
CA LYS A 511 9.08 17.53 -0.34
C LYS A 511 9.93 16.32 -0.67
N ASN A 512 9.56 15.13 -0.19
CA ASN A 512 10.25 13.85 -0.45
C ASN A 512 10.67 13.65 -1.93
N ARG A 513 9.81 14.02 -2.89
CA ARG A 513 10.08 13.92 -4.34
C ARG A 513 11.33 14.69 -4.82
N HIS A 514 11.81 15.67 -4.06
CA HIS A 514 12.97 16.49 -4.41
C HIS A 514 14.26 15.96 -3.77
N ILE A 515 14.19 14.91 -2.95
CA ILE A 515 15.37 14.35 -2.29
C ILE A 515 15.90 13.19 -3.13
N ASN A 516 17.07 13.38 -3.73
CA ASN A 516 17.79 12.33 -4.46
C ASN A 516 19.02 11.88 -3.65
N SER A 517 19.72 10.84 -4.10
CA SER A 517 21.03 10.53 -3.53
C SER A 517 21.99 11.69 -3.79
N TYR A 518 22.69 12.11 -2.74
CA TYR A 518 23.69 13.20 -2.70
C TYR A 518 23.14 14.62 -2.84
N ILE A 519 22.11 14.87 -3.67
CA ILE A 519 21.62 16.23 -4.01
C ILE A 519 20.12 16.43 -3.76
N VAL A 520 19.76 17.68 -3.43
CA VAL A 520 18.37 18.14 -3.34
C VAL A 520 17.99 18.85 -4.64
N ASP A 521 16.87 18.47 -5.25
CA ASP A 521 16.29 19.15 -6.41
C ASP A 521 15.64 20.47 -6.02
N GLN A 522 15.59 21.41 -6.95
CA GLN A 522 14.91 22.69 -6.72
C GLN A 522 13.40 22.46 -6.68
N SER A 523 12.73 23.17 -5.78
CA SER A 523 11.27 23.25 -5.76
C SER A 523 10.80 24.61 -6.27
N GLU A 524 9.64 24.61 -6.93
CA GLU A 524 8.93 25.83 -7.32
C GLU A 524 7.84 26.19 -6.27
N ASP A 525 7.73 25.40 -5.20
CA ASP A 525 6.79 25.61 -4.08
C ASP A 525 7.47 26.40 -2.94
N TYR A 526 6.69 27.20 -2.24
CA TYR A 526 7.07 28.00 -1.07
C TYR A 526 6.09 27.77 0.08
N LEU A 527 6.61 27.88 1.30
CA LEU A 527 5.87 27.87 2.55
C LEU A 527 5.62 29.31 3.00
N ILE A 528 4.39 29.60 3.42
CA ILE A 528 4.06 30.76 4.26
C ILE A 528 4.41 30.40 5.72
N TYR A 529 5.56 30.86 6.19
CA TYR A 529 6.09 30.56 7.50
C TYR A 529 5.53 31.52 8.56
N THR A 530 4.32 31.21 9.05
CA THR A 530 3.58 32.08 10.00
C THR A 530 4.01 31.96 11.46
N ASP A 531 4.94 31.07 11.79
CA ASP A 531 5.43 30.92 13.17
C ASP A 531 6.33 32.10 13.61
N GLN A 532 6.74 32.98 12.68
CA GLN A 532 7.46 34.23 12.98
C GLN A 532 6.54 35.45 13.21
N ILE A 533 5.22 35.28 13.05
CA ILE A 533 4.26 36.38 13.25
C ILE A 533 4.10 36.60 14.75
N GLU A 534 4.70 37.68 15.27
CA GLU A 534 4.47 38.17 16.63
C GLU A 534 3.19 39.02 16.67
N GLU A 535 3.06 39.97 15.75
CA GLU A 535 1.89 40.86 15.63
C GLU A 535 1.22 40.71 14.24
N ILE A 536 -0.08 40.43 14.24
CA ILE A 536 -0.87 40.19 13.01
C ILE A 536 -0.87 41.42 12.09
N ASN A 537 -0.80 42.62 12.67
CA ASN A 537 -0.85 43.89 11.94
C ASN A 537 0.39 44.14 11.07
N ASP A 538 1.49 43.42 11.31
CA ASP A 538 2.71 43.53 10.52
C ASP A 538 2.59 42.74 9.19
N PHE A 539 1.67 41.79 9.12
CA PHE A 539 1.46 40.91 7.95
C PHE A 539 -0.01 40.86 7.49
N PRO A 540 -0.65 42.01 7.21
CA PRO A 540 -2.08 42.09 6.96
C PRO A 540 -2.52 41.34 5.71
N LYS A 541 -1.67 41.25 4.67
CA LYS A 541 -2.03 40.58 3.42
C LYS A 541 -2.03 39.06 3.57
N THR A 542 -1.03 38.51 4.27
CA THR A 542 -0.99 37.09 4.62
C THR A 542 -2.19 36.69 5.48
N ILE A 543 -2.53 37.51 6.47
CA ILE A 543 -3.66 37.21 7.36
C ILE A 543 -4.98 37.27 6.60
N ALA A 544 -5.16 38.26 5.72
CA ALA A 544 -6.33 38.34 4.86
C ALA A 544 -6.46 37.11 3.95
N TYR A 545 -5.35 36.64 3.36
CA TYR A 545 -5.33 35.41 2.56
C TYR A 545 -5.69 34.17 3.39
N LEU A 546 -5.15 34.04 4.61
CA LEU A 546 -5.43 32.88 5.46
C LEU A 546 -6.86 32.87 6.01
N ASP A 547 -7.52 34.02 6.13
CA ASP A 547 -8.89 34.13 6.66
C ASP A 547 -9.89 33.30 5.84
N ASP A 548 -9.67 33.15 4.53
CA ASP A 548 -10.44 32.26 3.64
C ASP A 548 -10.44 30.80 4.11
N PHE A 549 -9.42 30.38 4.87
CA PHE A 549 -9.26 29.03 5.40
C PHE A 549 -9.57 28.92 6.90
N LYS A 550 -9.90 30.03 7.57
CA LYS A 550 -10.04 30.11 9.03
C LYS A 550 -11.02 29.11 9.62
N GLU A 551 -12.15 28.86 8.95
CA GLU A 551 -13.14 27.88 9.41
C GLU A 551 -12.52 26.47 9.52
N ARG A 552 -11.68 26.09 8.56
CA ARG A 552 -10.98 24.80 8.54
C ARG A 552 -9.81 24.77 9.53
N LEU A 553 -9.05 25.86 9.61
CA LEU A 553 -7.84 25.96 10.43
C LEU A 553 -8.16 26.01 11.93
N SER A 554 -9.24 26.71 12.33
CA SER A 554 -9.67 26.83 13.73
C SER A 554 -10.15 25.50 14.32
N LYS A 555 -10.55 24.54 13.48
CA LYS A 555 -10.98 23.18 13.90
C LYS A 555 -9.79 22.28 14.29
N ARG A 556 -8.53 22.68 14.02
CA ARG A 556 -7.34 21.93 14.43
C ARG A 556 -7.30 21.75 15.95
N ARG A 557 -6.75 20.61 16.41
CA ARG A 557 -6.79 20.20 17.82
C ARG A 557 -6.09 21.23 18.72
N GLU A 558 -4.97 21.75 18.27
CA GLU A 558 -4.12 22.71 18.96
C GLU A 558 -4.82 24.06 19.08
N CYS A 559 -5.50 24.52 18.02
CA CYS A 559 -6.31 25.74 18.04
C CYS A 559 -7.52 25.61 18.98
N ARG A 560 -8.25 24.49 18.94
CA ARG A 560 -9.37 24.22 19.86
C ARG A 560 -8.95 24.17 21.33
N LYS A 561 -7.68 23.85 21.61
CA LYS A 561 -7.10 23.85 22.95
C LYS A 561 -6.50 25.19 23.35
N GLY A 562 -6.53 26.21 22.48
CA GLY A 562 -5.90 27.51 22.71
C GLY A 562 -4.38 27.46 22.78
N ILE A 563 -3.74 26.43 22.22
CA ILE A 563 -2.27 26.26 22.25
C ILE A 563 -1.60 27.07 21.12
N LYS A 564 -2.29 27.22 19.99
CA LYS A 564 -1.81 27.88 18.78
C LYS A 564 -2.94 28.71 18.18
N GLU A 565 -2.62 29.88 17.66
CA GLU A 565 -3.59 30.67 16.92
C GLU A 565 -3.97 29.99 15.60
N TRP A 566 -5.15 30.33 15.08
CA TRP A 566 -5.71 29.67 13.90
C TRP A 566 -4.86 29.86 12.65
N TYR A 567 -4.07 30.93 12.56
CA TYR A 567 -3.20 31.24 11.41
C TYR A 567 -1.79 30.65 11.52
N ASN A 568 -1.39 30.11 12.68
CA ASN A 568 -0.07 29.50 12.82
C ASN A 568 0.02 28.14 12.10
N LEU A 569 1.25 27.71 11.80
CA LEU A 569 1.52 26.33 11.41
C LEU A 569 1.15 25.38 12.55
N GLN A 570 0.69 24.17 12.22
CA GLN A 570 0.31 23.21 13.26
C GLN A 570 1.53 22.89 14.13
N TRP A 571 2.63 22.45 13.53
CA TRP A 571 3.94 22.33 14.18
C TRP A 571 5.05 22.88 13.26
N GLY A 572 5.42 24.15 13.44
CA GLY A 572 6.64 24.73 12.88
C GLY A 572 7.92 24.26 13.59
N ARG A 573 9.06 24.82 13.22
CA ARG A 573 10.40 24.43 13.68
C ARG A 573 11.31 25.65 13.65
N SER A 574 12.30 25.72 14.54
CA SER A 574 13.30 26.80 14.52
C SER A 574 13.93 26.94 13.13
N GLU A 575 14.01 28.17 12.62
CA GLU A 575 14.59 28.50 11.31
C GLU A 575 16.06 28.06 11.21
N GLU A 576 16.79 28.07 12.33
CA GLU A 576 18.20 27.67 12.39
C GLU A 576 18.43 26.25 11.85
N ILE A 577 17.46 25.35 12.06
CA ILE A 577 17.48 23.97 11.58
C ILE A 577 17.50 23.94 10.05
N PHE A 578 16.82 24.87 9.38
CA PHE A 578 16.74 24.93 7.91
C PHE A 578 17.81 25.80 7.27
N ASN A 579 18.27 26.83 7.97
CA ASN A 579 19.25 27.77 7.45
C ASN A 579 20.69 27.23 7.55
N THR A 580 20.90 26.15 8.32
CA THR A 580 22.19 25.48 8.45
C THR A 580 22.41 24.41 7.37
N ARG A 581 23.67 24.22 6.97
CA ARG A 581 24.12 23.12 6.11
C ARG A 581 23.90 21.78 6.82
N LYS A 582 23.22 20.84 6.17
CA LYS A 582 22.72 19.60 6.80
C LYS A 582 22.54 18.48 5.79
N ILE A 583 22.25 17.27 6.29
CA ILE A 583 21.78 16.17 5.44
C ILE A 583 20.25 16.10 5.53
N VAL A 584 19.59 15.90 4.40
CA VAL A 584 18.14 15.64 4.33
C VAL A 584 17.88 14.29 3.70
N TYR A 585 16.84 13.61 4.16
CA TYR A 585 16.47 12.28 3.68
C TYR A 585 14.95 12.05 3.80
N PRO A 586 14.36 11.26 2.91
CA PRO A 586 12.92 11.00 2.91
C PRO A 586 12.50 10.08 4.07
N TYR A 587 11.30 10.29 4.61
CA TYR A 587 10.69 9.39 5.59
C TYR A 587 10.44 7.97 5.04
N LYS A 588 10.03 7.90 3.77
CA LYS A 588 9.76 6.65 3.06
C LYS A 588 10.48 6.66 1.73
N ALA A 589 11.25 5.60 1.46
CA ALA A 589 11.94 5.42 0.20
C ALA A 589 12.20 3.95 -0.11
N ALA A 590 12.42 3.65 -1.38
CA ALA A 590 12.81 2.31 -1.81
C ALA A 590 14.31 2.04 -1.64
N GLU A 591 15.11 3.10 -1.63
CA GLU A 591 16.56 3.08 -1.56
C GLU A 591 17.07 4.28 -0.75
N ASN A 592 18.36 4.23 -0.40
CA ASN A 592 18.98 5.29 0.38
C ASN A 592 19.07 6.56 -0.47
N ARG A 593 18.46 7.65 0.01
CA ARG A 593 18.46 8.97 -0.65
C ARG A 593 18.83 10.05 0.37
N PHE A 594 20.09 10.06 0.78
CA PHE A 594 20.65 11.07 1.67
C PHE A 594 21.31 12.16 0.84
N ALA A 595 20.85 13.40 0.99
CA ALA A 595 21.37 14.54 0.24
C ALA A 595 21.96 15.59 1.17
N ILE A 596 22.99 16.29 0.72
CA ILE A 596 23.43 17.52 1.37
C ILE A 596 22.52 18.66 0.92
N ASP A 597 21.98 19.37 1.89
CA ASP A 597 21.30 20.64 1.72
C ASP A 597 22.20 21.76 2.25
N GLU A 598 22.54 22.70 1.38
CA GLU A 598 23.41 23.85 1.70
C GLU A 598 22.70 24.92 2.54
N GLY A 599 21.40 24.75 2.81
CA GLY A 599 20.60 25.62 3.69
C GLY A 599 19.46 26.33 2.95
N ASN A 600 18.60 26.99 3.73
CA ASN A 600 17.44 27.79 3.28
C ASN A 600 16.29 27.00 2.64
N ASN A 601 16.37 25.66 2.58
CA ASN A 601 15.24 24.82 2.18
C ASN A 601 14.45 24.35 3.40
N TYR A 602 13.16 24.73 3.43
CA TYR A 602 12.18 24.25 4.41
C TYR A 602 11.52 23.02 3.83
N CYS A 603 11.10 22.08 4.68
CA CYS A 603 10.61 20.80 4.18
C CYS A 603 9.38 20.28 4.89
N SER A 604 8.60 19.46 4.17
CA SER A 604 7.43 18.78 4.69
C SER A 604 7.77 17.70 5.72
N ALA A 605 6.78 17.34 6.52
CA ALA A 605 6.90 16.36 7.61
C ALA A 605 7.37 14.94 7.20
N ASP A 606 7.36 14.64 5.89
CA ASP A 606 7.86 13.41 5.28
C ASP A 606 9.32 13.52 4.79
N VAL A 607 10.03 14.58 5.21
CA VAL A 607 11.47 14.76 5.06
C VAL A 607 12.08 14.98 6.45
N TYR A 608 13.17 14.28 6.71
CA TYR A 608 13.93 14.36 7.95
C TYR A 608 15.30 14.98 7.69
N LEU A 609 15.85 15.59 8.73
CA LEU A 609 17.09 16.35 8.68
C LEU A 609 18.09 15.79 9.70
N LEU A 610 19.34 15.57 9.31
CA LEU A 610 20.44 15.27 10.22
C LEU A 610 21.35 16.50 10.34
N LEU A 611 21.50 17.00 11.56
CA LEU A 611 22.50 18.01 11.90
C LEU A 611 23.64 17.36 12.69
N MET A 612 24.86 17.60 12.23
CA MET A 612 26.05 17.11 12.92
C MET A 612 26.25 17.81 14.26
N LYS A 613 26.51 17.04 15.31
CA LYS A 613 26.82 17.58 16.63
C LYS A 613 28.16 18.30 16.63
N ASN A 614 28.30 19.30 17.48
CA ASN A 614 29.47 20.17 17.52
C ASN A 614 30.78 19.40 17.71
N ASP A 615 30.77 18.33 18.52
CA ASP A 615 31.96 17.50 18.82
C ASP A 615 32.54 16.76 17.60
N PHE A 616 31.75 16.64 16.52
CA PHE A 616 32.12 15.94 15.28
C PHE A 616 32.39 16.87 14.10
N LYS A 617 32.01 18.16 14.17
CA LYS A 617 32.17 19.13 13.06
C LYS A 617 33.60 19.28 12.55
N ASN A 618 34.58 19.08 13.42
CA ASN A 618 36.01 19.16 13.07
C ASN A 618 36.66 17.79 12.85
N LYS A 619 35.91 16.70 12.99
CA LYS A 619 36.42 15.32 12.89
C LYS A 619 36.01 14.65 11.59
N ILE A 620 34.83 14.99 11.08
CA ILE A 620 34.26 14.39 9.87
C ILE A 620 33.51 15.46 9.06
N THR A 621 33.27 15.17 7.78
CA THR A 621 32.44 16.02 6.92
C THR A 621 31.08 15.39 6.62
N LEU A 622 30.13 16.19 6.12
CA LEU A 622 28.85 15.66 5.63
C LEU A 622 29.05 14.83 4.36
N GLU A 623 30.05 15.16 3.55
CA GLU A 623 30.46 14.44 2.34
C GLU A 623 30.86 13.00 2.69
N PHE A 624 31.68 12.81 3.72
CA PHE A 624 31.99 11.47 4.23
C PHE A 624 30.71 10.69 4.61
N LEU A 625 29.84 11.31 5.41
CA LEU A 625 28.61 10.67 5.87
C LEU A 625 27.70 10.27 4.72
N ILE A 626 27.42 11.15 3.75
CA ILE A 626 26.54 10.79 2.62
C ILE A 626 27.19 9.76 1.68
N GLY A 627 28.53 9.68 1.65
CA GLY A 627 29.25 8.63 0.92
C GLY A 627 28.98 7.26 1.51
N LEU A 628 29.08 7.13 2.83
CA LEU A 628 28.70 5.91 3.54
C LEU A 628 27.20 5.63 3.40
N LEU A 629 26.35 6.60 3.75
CA LEU A 629 24.91 6.41 3.84
C LEU A 629 24.25 6.09 2.49
N ASN A 630 24.81 6.53 1.35
CA ASN A 630 24.29 6.16 0.02
C ASN A 630 25.01 4.96 -0.61
N SER A 631 25.91 4.29 0.12
CA SER A 631 26.60 3.10 -0.39
C SER A 631 25.70 1.87 -0.42
N ASP A 632 26.04 0.94 -1.30
CA ASP A 632 25.36 -0.37 -1.39
C ASP A 632 25.42 -1.08 -0.03
N LEU A 633 26.58 -1.12 0.61
CA LEU A 633 26.74 -1.79 1.90
C LEU A 633 25.81 -1.22 2.98
N TYR A 634 25.70 0.10 3.08
CA TYR A 634 24.81 0.73 4.07
C TYR A 634 23.34 0.62 3.70
N GLN A 635 23.00 0.54 2.41
CA GLN A 635 21.64 0.22 2.01
C GLN A 635 21.26 -1.21 2.40
N PHE A 636 22.15 -2.17 2.18
CA PHE A 636 21.96 -3.56 2.63
C PHE A 636 21.84 -3.63 4.15
N TYR A 637 22.76 -2.99 4.86
CA TYR A 637 22.78 -2.97 6.32
C TYR A 637 21.54 -2.31 6.90
N PHE A 638 21.15 -1.13 6.42
CA PHE A 638 19.93 -0.47 6.89
C PHE A 638 18.69 -1.33 6.66
N LYS A 639 18.54 -1.92 5.46
CA LYS A 639 17.39 -2.79 5.13
C LYS A 639 17.35 -4.08 5.93
N SER A 640 18.44 -4.48 6.61
CA SER A 640 18.48 -5.67 7.46
C SER A 640 17.68 -5.52 8.76
N PHE A 641 17.46 -4.28 9.21
CA PHE A 641 16.71 -3.98 10.44
C PHE A 641 15.66 -2.85 10.29
N ALA A 642 15.59 -2.20 9.13
CA ALA A 642 14.57 -1.20 8.83
C ALA A 642 13.19 -1.84 8.70
N LYS A 643 12.16 -1.10 9.14
CA LYS A 643 10.77 -1.54 8.97
C LYS A 643 10.39 -1.50 7.50
N LYS A 644 10.07 -2.67 6.94
CA LYS A 644 9.47 -2.79 5.61
C LYS A 644 7.98 -2.41 5.69
N MET A 645 7.55 -1.51 4.81
CA MET A 645 6.18 -0.96 4.80
C MET A 645 5.35 -1.51 3.66
N SER A 646 6.00 -1.88 2.56
CA SER A 646 5.46 -2.60 1.42
C SER A 646 6.62 -3.27 0.70
N TYR A 647 6.33 -3.95 -0.41
CA TYR A 647 7.37 -4.61 -1.19
C TYR A 647 8.59 -3.72 -1.51
N GLU A 648 8.36 -2.50 -2.02
CA GLU A 648 9.45 -1.60 -2.43
C GLU A 648 9.87 -0.64 -1.33
N LEU A 649 8.99 -0.29 -0.39
CA LEU A 649 9.18 0.86 0.50
C LEU A 649 9.63 0.46 1.90
N TYR A 650 10.65 1.15 2.38
CA TYR A 650 11.16 1.08 3.73
C TYR A 650 10.87 2.39 4.49
N ASP A 651 10.69 2.25 5.80
CA ASP A 651 10.57 3.38 6.72
C ASP A 651 11.96 3.82 7.20
N TYR A 652 12.31 5.08 6.93
CA TYR A 652 13.54 5.74 7.36
C TYR A 652 13.31 6.57 8.62
N TYR A 653 12.48 6.09 9.55
CA TYR A 653 12.26 6.81 10.81
C TYR A 653 13.59 7.00 11.57
N PRO A 654 13.81 8.16 12.22
CA PRO A 654 15.09 8.49 12.84
C PRO A 654 15.58 7.47 13.86
N ASN A 655 14.68 6.79 14.58
CA ASN A 655 15.06 5.80 15.58
C ASN A 655 15.79 4.58 14.98
N LYS A 656 15.64 4.29 13.68
CA LYS A 656 16.37 3.22 13.00
C LYS A 656 17.56 3.78 12.23
N VAL A 657 17.39 4.92 11.54
CA VAL A 657 18.49 5.56 10.80
C VAL A 657 19.66 5.91 11.73
N LEU A 658 19.38 6.42 12.93
CA LEU A 658 20.41 6.78 13.90
C LEU A 658 21.15 5.57 14.51
N GLU A 659 20.65 4.34 14.35
CA GLU A 659 21.32 3.13 14.84
C GLU A 659 22.42 2.62 13.89
N LEU A 660 22.53 3.18 12.68
CA LEU A 660 23.59 2.84 11.75
C LEU A 660 24.96 3.02 12.40
N LYS A 661 25.72 1.92 12.43
CA LYS A 661 27.10 1.88 12.91
C LYS A 661 28.07 2.25 11.79
N LEU A 662 29.10 3.01 12.14
CA LEU A 662 30.12 3.44 11.20
C LEU A 662 31.51 3.48 11.83
N LYS A 663 32.52 3.31 10.98
CA LYS A 663 33.93 3.40 11.32
C LYS A 663 34.51 4.74 10.91
N LEU A 664 35.14 5.45 11.84
CA LEU A 664 36.00 6.58 11.53
C LEU A 664 37.45 6.11 11.36
N GLY A 665 38.16 6.58 10.33
CA GLY A 665 39.52 6.12 10.05
C GLY A 665 40.20 6.75 8.83
N ASP A 666 41.34 6.18 8.42
CA ASP A 666 42.24 6.80 7.44
C ASP A 666 41.62 6.97 6.04
N GLN A 667 40.66 6.11 5.67
CA GLN A 667 39.99 6.14 4.37
C GLN A 667 38.95 7.27 4.25
N MET A 668 38.69 8.03 5.32
CA MET A 668 37.73 9.15 5.31
C MET A 668 38.07 10.18 4.23
N GLN A 669 39.34 10.60 4.12
CA GLN A 669 39.75 11.61 3.14
C GLN A 669 39.50 11.15 1.70
N GLU A 670 39.80 9.89 1.39
CA GLU A 670 39.57 9.32 0.06
C GLU A 670 38.07 9.24 -0.28
N ILE A 671 37.23 8.83 0.69
CA ILE A 671 35.77 8.85 0.55
C ILE A 671 35.28 10.28 0.28
N GLU A 672 35.74 11.26 1.06
CA GLU A 672 35.35 12.65 0.91
C GLU A 672 35.68 13.19 -0.49
N GLU A 673 36.89 12.93 -0.99
CA GLU A 673 37.31 13.35 -2.32
C GLU A 673 36.46 12.73 -3.43
N LEU A 674 36.16 11.43 -3.32
CA LEU A 674 35.28 10.73 -4.26
C LEU A 674 33.87 11.33 -4.24
N VAL A 675 33.31 11.57 -3.05
CA VAL A 675 31.98 12.15 -2.89
C VAL A 675 31.94 13.59 -3.43
N ARG A 676 32.97 14.41 -3.22
CA ARG A 676 33.06 15.75 -3.80
C ARG A 676 33.04 15.71 -5.34
N LYS A 677 33.72 14.75 -5.96
CA LYS A 677 33.66 14.53 -7.42
C LYS A 677 32.26 14.09 -7.87
N ILE A 678 31.62 13.16 -7.16
CA ILE A 678 30.25 12.72 -7.43
C ILE A 678 29.27 13.89 -7.35
N LEU A 679 29.35 14.70 -6.28
CA LEU A 679 28.54 15.90 -6.09
C LEU A 679 28.74 16.89 -7.25
N GLY A 680 29.98 17.14 -7.66
CA GLY A 680 30.29 18.00 -8.81
C GLY A 680 29.60 17.52 -10.10
N LEU A 681 29.72 16.24 -10.43
CA LEU A 681 29.06 15.66 -11.61
C LEU A 681 27.53 15.73 -11.52
N LYS A 682 26.95 15.44 -10.34
CA LYS A 682 25.49 15.55 -10.14
C LYS A 682 24.99 16.99 -10.22
N GLN A 683 25.78 17.97 -9.77
CA GLN A 683 25.46 19.38 -9.93
C GLN A 683 25.55 19.82 -11.40
N GLU A 684 26.53 19.33 -12.16
CA GLU A 684 26.60 19.57 -13.61
C GLU A 684 25.42 18.96 -14.35
N LEU A 685 25.05 17.72 -14.02
CA LEU A 685 23.85 17.06 -14.55
C LEU A 685 22.59 17.88 -14.27
N LYS A 686 22.45 18.43 -13.05
CA LYS A 686 21.30 19.27 -12.68
C LYS A 686 21.23 20.57 -13.50
N LYS A 687 22.37 21.12 -13.94
CA LYS A 687 22.42 22.29 -14.83
C LYS A 687 21.98 21.95 -16.26
N LEU A 688 22.06 20.68 -16.67
CA LEU A 688 21.60 20.22 -17.99
C LEU A 688 20.07 20.09 -17.99
N SER A 689 19.37 21.17 -18.34
CA SER A 689 17.91 21.12 -18.55
C SER A 689 17.55 21.17 -20.04
N PHE A 690 16.58 20.35 -20.43
CA PHE A 690 16.01 20.39 -21.78
C PHE A 690 15.47 21.78 -22.16
N LEU A 691 14.93 22.51 -21.19
CA LEU A 691 14.45 23.88 -21.40
C LEU A 691 15.62 24.82 -21.76
N SER A 692 16.72 24.79 -21.00
CA SER A 692 17.91 25.59 -21.31
C SER A 692 18.56 25.19 -22.64
N PHE A 693 18.50 23.91 -23.00
CA PHE A 693 18.91 23.43 -24.32
C PHE A 693 18.04 24.10 -25.40
N LEU A 694 16.71 23.97 -25.30
CA LEU A 694 15.77 24.52 -26.29
C LEU A 694 15.70 26.05 -26.33
N ASP A 695 16.17 26.77 -25.31
CA ASP A 695 16.30 28.24 -25.34
C ASP A 695 17.43 28.74 -26.26
N LYS A 696 18.39 27.89 -26.66
CA LYS A 696 19.45 28.27 -27.61
C LYS A 696 18.91 28.49 -29.04
N GLU A 697 19.65 29.23 -29.86
CA GLU A 697 19.34 29.42 -31.28
C GLU A 697 19.91 28.28 -32.13
N TYR A 698 19.21 27.94 -33.22
CA TYR A 698 19.56 26.84 -34.12
C TYR A 698 19.24 27.23 -35.56
N ASP A 699 20.10 26.84 -36.49
CA ASP A 699 19.96 27.27 -37.89
C ASP A 699 18.97 26.39 -38.68
N THR A 700 18.90 25.09 -38.35
CA THR A 700 18.03 24.13 -39.04
C THR A 700 17.48 23.06 -38.08
N SER A 701 16.44 22.32 -38.52
CA SER A 701 15.97 21.13 -37.78
C SER A 701 17.06 20.05 -37.66
N GLU A 702 17.94 19.93 -38.64
CA GLU A 702 19.07 19.00 -38.58
C GLU A 702 20.12 19.44 -37.56
N ASP A 703 20.42 20.74 -37.49
CA ASP A 703 21.29 21.31 -36.46
C ASP A 703 20.75 21.06 -35.05
N LEU A 704 19.46 21.34 -34.79
CA LEU A 704 18.86 21.06 -33.48
C LEU A 704 18.92 19.57 -33.11
N CYS A 705 18.65 18.68 -34.07
CA CYS A 705 18.79 17.23 -33.89
C CYS A 705 20.23 16.82 -33.56
N ASN A 706 21.23 17.38 -34.24
CA ASN A 706 22.64 17.12 -33.98
C ASN A 706 23.08 17.62 -32.60
N GLN A 707 22.65 18.82 -32.22
CA GLN A 707 22.92 19.39 -30.90
C GLN A 707 22.22 18.59 -29.79
N TYR A 708 21.03 18.04 -30.06
CA TYR A 708 20.34 17.14 -29.13
C TYR A 708 21.15 15.87 -28.88
N ILE A 709 21.72 15.26 -29.93
CA ILE A 709 22.61 14.11 -29.78
C ILE A 709 23.81 14.46 -28.90
N ILE A 710 24.41 15.63 -29.08
CA ILE A 710 25.54 16.10 -28.26
C ILE A 710 25.12 16.27 -26.81
N PHE A 711 23.99 16.94 -26.56
CA PHE A 711 23.41 17.12 -25.24
C PHE A 711 23.13 15.78 -24.53
N HIS A 712 22.52 14.83 -25.25
CA HIS A 712 22.21 13.51 -24.74
C HIS A 712 23.48 12.71 -24.43
N LYS A 713 24.48 12.72 -25.34
CA LYS A 713 25.79 12.11 -25.10
C LYS A 713 26.49 12.67 -23.87
N ASN A 714 26.47 13.99 -23.69
CA ASN A 714 27.07 14.63 -22.52
C ASN A 714 26.35 14.23 -21.22
N THR A 715 25.02 14.19 -21.25
CA THR A 715 24.20 13.73 -20.12
C THR A 715 24.52 12.29 -19.75
N LEU A 716 24.59 11.39 -20.74
CA LEU A 716 24.97 9.99 -20.54
C LEU A 716 26.39 9.85 -19.98
N LYS A 717 27.33 10.64 -20.50
CA LYS A 717 28.73 10.65 -20.03
C LYS A 717 28.81 11.01 -18.54
N LEU A 718 28.20 12.12 -18.13
CA LEU A 718 28.22 12.55 -16.73
C LEU A 718 27.51 11.55 -15.80
N LYS A 719 26.38 10.98 -16.23
CA LYS A 719 25.70 9.90 -15.49
C LYS A 719 26.61 8.67 -15.32
N SER A 720 27.32 8.30 -16.39
CA SER A 720 28.26 7.18 -16.35
C SER A 720 29.44 7.44 -15.43
N GLU A 721 30.08 8.60 -15.54
CA GLU A 721 31.23 8.96 -14.70
C GLU A 721 30.83 9.02 -13.21
N SER A 722 29.64 9.56 -12.90
CA SER A 722 29.12 9.58 -11.53
C SER A 722 28.94 8.16 -10.99
N LYS A 723 28.39 7.23 -11.79
CA LYS A 723 28.17 5.85 -11.35
C LYS A 723 29.49 5.09 -11.18
N ASP A 724 30.46 5.33 -12.06
CA ASP A 724 31.78 4.71 -11.92
C ASP A 724 32.45 5.09 -10.61
N LEU A 725 32.36 6.37 -10.23
CA LEU A 725 32.86 6.85 -8.94
C LEU A 725 32.08 6.27 -7.76
N GLU A 726 30.75 6.16 -7.84
CA GLU A 726 29.94 5.44 -6.84
C GLU A 726 30.40 3.98 -6.70
N GLY A 727 30.76 3.33 -7.82
CA GLY A 727 31.27 1.96 -7.83
C GLY A 727 32.67 1.80 -7.21
N VAL A 728 33.53 2.80 -7.33
CA VAL A 728 34.83 2.86 -6.64
C VAL A 728 34.61 3.11 -5.15
N LEU A 729 33.74 4.05 -4.80
CA LEU A 729 33.34 4.36 -3.43
C LEU A 729 32.80 3.12 -2.72
N ASN A 730 31.89 2.36 -3.35
CA ASN A 730 31.36 1.12 -2.79
C ASN A 730 32.47 0.10 -2.50
N TYR A 731 33.45 -0.05 -3.39
CA TYR A 731 34.56 -0.97 -3.13
C TYR A 731 35.42 -0.53 -1.94
N LEU A 732 35.75 0.76 -1.87
CA LEU A 732 36.48 1.31 -0.73
C LEU A 732 35.74 1.04 0.58
N ILE A 733 34.40 1.19 0.58
CA ILE A 733 33.56 0.90 1.75
C ILE A 733 33.55 -0.60 2.08
N TYR A 734 33.46 -1.50 1.11
CA TYR A 734 33.59 -2.94 1.37
C TYR A 734 34.94 -3.28 2.02
N SER A 735 36.01 -2.58 1.64
CA SER A 735 37.35 -2.80 2.18
C SER A 735 37.49 -2.37 3.65
N ILE A 736 36.78 -1.31 4.09
CA ILE A 736 36.73 -0.87 5.50
C ILE A 736 36.30 -2.03 6.40
N TYR A 737 35.31 -2.80 5.95
CA TYR A 737 34.66 -3.85 6.71
C TYR A 737 35.18 -5.26 6.38
N HIS A 738 36.26 -5.35 5.60
CA HIS A 738 36.89 -6.61 5.23
C HIS A 738 35.92 -7.64 4.60
N LEU A 739 35.03 -7.14 3.72
CA LEU A 739 34.15 -8.03 2.97
C LEU A 739 34.93 -8.76 1.87
N ASN A 740 34.70 -10.07 1.75
CA ASN A 740 35.21 -10.89 0.68
C ASN A 740 34.30 -10.83 -0.57
N ASN A 741 34.75 -11.44 -1.68
CA ASN A 741 34.02 -11.40 -2.95
C ASN A 741 32.64 -12.08 -2.90
N GLU A 742 32.45 -13.13 -2.10
CA GLU A 742 31.15 -13.78 -1.95
C GLU A 742 30.17 -12.89 -1.17
N GLU A 743 30.64 -12.22 -0.13
CA GLU A 743 29.84 -11.29 0.67
C GLU A 743 29.45 -10.06 -0.16
N ILE A 744 30.39 -9.49 -0.93
CA ILE A 744 30.11 -8.40 -1.86
C ILE A 744 29.06 -8.82 -2.89
N LYS A 745 29.17 -10.05 -3.41
CA LYS A 745 28.17 -10.60 -4.33
C LYS A 745 26.79 -10.69 -3.67
N LEU A 746 26.73 -11.22 -2.45
CA LEU A 746 25.48 -11.31 -1.69
C LEU A 746 24.82 -9.94 -1.44
N VAL A 747 25.61 -8.94 -1.04
CA VAL A 747 25.13 -7.55 -0.89
C VAL A 747 24.52 -7.06 -2.20
N LYS A 748 25.22 -7.21 -3.32
CA LYS A 748 24.74 -6.77 -4.63
C LYS A 748 23.47 -7.51 -5.05
N ASP A 749 23.44 -8.83 -4.91
CA ASP A 749 22.30 -9.66 -5.31
C ASP A 749 21.04 -9.32 -4.49
N LYS A 750 21.21 -8.90 -3.23
CA LYS A 750 20.11 -8.48 -2.34
C LYS A 750 19.56 -7.09 -2.64
N LEU A 751 20.38 -6.22 -3.21
CA LEU A 751 20.01 -4.85 -3.56
C LEU A 751 19.53 -4.71 -5.01
N ARG A 752 19.98 -5.60 -5.89
CA ARG A 752 19.53 -5.66 -7.27
C ARG A 752 18.04 -6.01 -7.30
N ASP A 753 17.26 -5.13 -7.89
CA ASP A 753 16.07 -5.52 -8.64
C ASP A 753 16.60 -6.48 -9.74
N ASP A 754 16.12 -7.72 -9.82
CA ASP A 754 16.63 -8.84 -10.65
C ASP A 754 16.69 -8.56 -12.18
N SER A 755 16.47 -7.32 -12.57
CA SER A 755 16.56 -6.80 -13.93
C SER A 755 17.99 -6.48 -14.39
N TYR A 756 19.04 -6.60 -13.56
CA TYR A 756 20.43 -6.39 -14.01
C TYR A 756 21.25 -7.68 -13.96
N GLY A 757 21.34 -8.36 -15.11
CA GLY A 757 21.96 -9.66 -15.30
C GLY A 757 23.50 -9.71 -15.26
N ILE A 758 23.98 -10.88 -14.81
CA ILE A 758 25.18 -11.72 -15.03
C ILE A 758 26.43 -11.15 -15.74
N LEU A 759 26.37 -10.12 -16.59
CA LEU A 759 27.48 -9.77 -17.48
C LEU A 759 28.75 -9.24 -16.77
N GLU A 760 28.68 -8.80 -15.52
CA GLU A 760 29.79 -8.13 -14.83
C GLU A 760 30.46 -8.91 -13.68
N GLU A 761 30.21 -10.23 -13.56
CA GLU A 761 30.88 -11.07 -12.56
C GLU A 761 32.42 -11.11 -12.70
N GLU A 762 32.99 -10.61 -13.81
CA GLU A 762 34.43 -10.70 -14.12
C GLU A 762 35.28 -9.46 -13.75
N ILE A 763 34.73 -8.41 -13.13
CA ILE A 763 35.50 -7.17 -12.83
C ILE A 763 35.45 -6.79 -11.35
N LEU A 764 36.18 -7.56 -10.54
CA LEU A 764 36.51 -7.28 -9.14
C LEU A 764 37.90 -6.64 -9.01
N ASP A 765 38.16 -5.57 -9.77
CA ASP A 765 39.43 -4.84 -9.68
C ASP A 765 39.19 -3.33 -9.45
N ASN A 766 40.03 -2.75 -8.59
CA ASN A 766 39.86 -1.43 -7.93
C ASN A 766 40.23 -0.26 -8.81
N ASN A 767 40.72 -0.55 -10.01
CA ASN A 767 41.27 0.47 -10.87
C ASN A 767 40.20 0.97 -11.86
N TYR A 768 39.81 2.24 -11.73
CA TYR A 768 38.97 2.97 -12.69
C TYR A 768 39.43 2.76 -14.14
N ASN A 769 40.76 2.74 -14.38
CA ASN A 769 41.33 2.51 -15.70
C ASN A 769 41.18 1.05 -16.20
N PHE A 770 41.07 0.07 -15.29
CA PHE A 770 40.84 -1.33 -15.64
C PHE A 770 39.39 -1.59 -16.06
N ARG A 771 38.42 -0.99 -15.35
CA ARG A 771 37.01 -1.01 -15.76
C ARG A 771 36.81 -0.40 -17.16
N ILE A 772 37.48 0.72 -17.45
CA ILE A 772 37.47 1.33 -18.78
C ILE A 772 38.04 0.39 -19.85
N LYS A 773 39.14 -0.33 -19.57
CA LYS A 773 39.75 -1.28 -20.54
C LYS A 773 38.88 -2.50 -20.82
N ASN A 774 38.16 -3.04 -19.84
CA ASN A 774 37.31 -4.23 -20.02
C ASN A 774 35.90 -3.94 -20.56
N ARG A 775 35.49 -2.66 -20.64
CA ARG A 775 34.20 -2.24 -21.22
C ARG A 775 34.00 -2.73 -22.66
N PHE A 776 35.05 -2.80 -23.47
CA PHE A 776 34.92 -3.29 -24.86
C PHE A 776 34.46 -4.75 -24.94
N LYS A 777 34.99 -5.64 -24.10
CA LYS A 777 34.54 -7.04 -24.03
C LYS A 777 33.09 -7.16 -23.57
N LEU A 778 32.66 -6.28 -22.67
CA LEU A 778 31.30 -6.25 -22.15
C LEU A 778 30.30 -5.77 -23.22
N ILE A 779 30.67 -4.74 -23.97
CA ILE A 779 29.92 -4.22 -25.11
C ILE A 779 29.81 -5.31 -26.19
N ASP A 780 30.90 -6.05 -26.47
CA ASP A 780 30.88 -7.15 -27.44
C ASP A 780 29.91 -8.25 -27.01
N LYS A 781 29.99 -8.73 -25.76
CA LYS A 781 29.04 -9.73 -25.20
C LYS A 781 27.60 -9.21 -25.23
N LEU A 782 27.36 -7.95 -24.83
CA LEU A 782 26.01 -7.37 -24.84
C LEU A 782 25.46 -7.22 -26.26
N SER A 783 26.30 -6.82 -27.23
CA SER A 783 25.93 -6.65 -28.63
C SER A 783 25.46 -7.95 -29.28
N GLN A 784 25.91 -9.11 -28.78
CA GLN A 784 25.44 -10.43 -29.20
C GLN A 784 24.03 -10.73 -28.65
N LYS A 785 23.72 -10.30 -27.42
CA LYS A 785 22.40 -10.51 -26.77
C LYS A 785 21.34 -9.49 -27.21
N LEU A 786 21.80 -8.28 -27.54
CA LEU A 786 20.99 -7.12 -27.90
C LEU A 786 21.51 -6.53 -29.21
N SER A 787 21.18 -7.16 -30.34
CA SER A 787 21.57 -6.68 -31.68
C SER A 787 21.03 -5.28 -31.99
N ARG A 788 21.59 -4.61 -33.01
CA ARG A 788 21.11 -3.29 -33.49
C ARG A 788 19.61 -3.27 -33.75
N GLU A 789 19.10 -4.27 -34.46
CA GLU A 789 17.69 -4.41 -34.82
C GLU A 789 16.81 -4.58 -33.58
N LYS A 790 17.25 -5.41 -32.62
CA LYS A 790 16.54 -5.65 -31.36
C LYS A 790 16.53 -4.39 -30.49
N PHE A 791 17.66 -3.68 -30.40
CA PHE A 791 17.73 -2.40 -29.70
C PHE A 791 16.75 -1.38 -30.30
N ILE A 792 16.78 -1.19 -31.62
CA ILE A 792 15.89 -0.25 -32.32
C ILE A 792 14.41 -0.63 -32.11
N LYS A 793 14.10 -1.93 -32.17
CA LYS A 793 12.75 -2.43 -31.90
C LYS A 793 12.29 -2.07 -30.48
N LEU A 794 13.06 -2.42 -29.45
CA LEU A 794 12.67 -2.10 -28.06
C LEU A 794 12.53 -0.58 -27.87
N TYR A 795 13.50 0.18 -28.37
CA TYR A 795 13.58 1.62 -28.12
C TYR A 795 12.54 2.46 -28.89
N HIS A 796 12.12 2.02 -30.10
CA HIS A 796 11.16 2.78 -30.92
C HIS A 796 9.81 2.11 -31.10
N GLN A 797 9.74 0.78 -31.23
CA GLN A 797 8.48 0.07 -31.47
C GLN A 797 7.78 -0.27 -30.16
N GLU A 798 8.54 -0.71 -29.15
CA GLU A 798 8.00 -0.99 -27.80
C GLU A 798 8.03 0.27 -26.91
N GLU A 799 8.57 1.38 -27.43
CA GLU A 799 8.69 2.69 -26.78
C GLU A 799 9.39 2.67 -25.41
N GLU A 800 10.29 1.71 -25.21
CA GLU A 800 11.04 1.58 -23.96
C GLU A 800 12.09 2.67 -23.82
N ASN A 801 12.34 3.10 -22.59
CA ASN A 801 13.48 3.95 -22.29
C ASN A 801 14.77 3.12 -22.11
N LEU A 802 15.93 3.80 -22.06
CA LEU A 802 17.22 3.10 -21.91
C LEU A 802 17.33 2.31 -20.61
N GLU A 803 16.70 2.75 -19.52
CA GLU A 803 16.71 2.01 -18.25
C GLU A 803 15.91 0.71 -18.38
N GLU A 804 14.73 0.75 -19.00
CA GLU A 804 13.89 -0.43 -19.29
C GLU A 804 14.61 -1.42 -20.20
N ILE A 805 15.29 -0.95 -21.24
CA ILE A 805 16.07 -1.83 -22.13
C ILE A 805 17.25 -2.44 -21.38
N ALA A 806 17.94 -1.66 -20.53
CA ALA A 806 19.06 -2.15 -19.74
C ALA A 806 18.59 -3.25 -18.78
N LYS A 807 17.41 -3.05 -18.18
CA LYS A 807 16.69 -4.03 -17.37
C LYS A 807 16.34 -5.31 -18.16
N LYS A 808 15.74 -5.21 -19.34
CA LYS A 808 15.40 -6.40 -20.16
C LYS A 808 16.65 -7.12 -20.67
N ALA A 809 17.70 -6.38 -20.99
CA ALA A 809 18.97 -6.94 -21.45
C ALA A 809 19.79 -7.54 -20.32
N GLY A 810 19.48 -7.20 -19.07
CA GLY A 810 20.24 -7.61 -17.91
C GLY A 810 21.66 -7.04 -17.93
N CYS A 811 21.78 -5.71 -18.09
CA CYS A 811 23.07 -5.02 -18.05
C CYS A 811 22.91 -3.63 -17.43
N GLU A 812 23.96 -3.08 -16.81
CA GLU A 812 23.88 -1.71 -16.30
C GLU A 812 23.56 -0.69 -17.40
N TYR A 813 22.87 0.38 -17.02
CA TYR A 813 22.48 1.47 -17.93
C TYR A 813 23.68 2.04 -18.70
N GLN A 814 24.84 2.15 -18.05
CA GLN A 814 26.08 2.67 -18.63
C GLN A 814 26.56 1.78 -19.78
N THR A 815 26.52 0.46 -19.58
CA THR A 815 26.92 -0.51 -20.60
C THR A 815 26.00 -0.44 -21.81
N LEU A 816 24.69 -0.28 -21.58
CA LEU A 816 23.74 -0.05 -22.68
C LEU A 816 23.98 1.30 -23.38
N ALA A 817 24.22 2.38 -22.64
CA ALA A 817 24.49 3.69 -23.18
C ALA A 817 25.75 3.71 -24.06
N LEU A 818 26.79 2.95 -23.69
CA LEU A 818 27.98 2.76 -24.52
C LEU A 818 27.67 1.97 -25.78
N LEU A 819 26.89 0.87 -25.68
CA LEU A 819 26.46 0.11 -26.84
C LEU A 819 25.65 0.97 -27.82
N GLN A 820 24.73 1.79 -27.32
CA GLN A 820 23.96 2.77 -28.10
C GLN A 820 24.91 3.73 -28.85
N GLN A 821 25.95 4.23 -28.18
CA GLN A 821 26.93 5.11 -28.82
C GLN A 821 27.72 4.40 -29.91
N GLU A 822 28.15 3.15 -29.70
CA GLU A 822 28.83 2.33 -30.71
C GLU A 822 27.93 2.04 -31.92
N TYR A 823 26.66 1.71 -31.69
CA TYR A 823 25.67 1.54 -32.74
C TYR A 823 25.44 2.83 -33.54
N ALA A 824 25.36 3.97 -32.86
CA ALA A 824 25.22 5.26 -33.51
C ALA A 824 26.46 5.67 -34.32
N LYS A 825 27.67 5.39 -33.84
CA LYS A 825 28.94 5.70 -34.55
C LYS A 825 29.07 4.92 -35.85
N SER A 826 28.64 3.66 -35.84
CA SER A 826 28.78 2.73 -36.95
C SER A 826 27.63 2.79 -37.97
N SER A 827 26.66 3.70 -37.80
CA SER A 827 25.48 3.81 -38.65
C SER A 827 25.47 5.09 -39.48
N THR A 828 25.01 4.97 -40.72
CA THR A 828 24.73 6.11 -41.61
C THR A 828 23.55 6.94 -41.13
N ASP A 829 22.56 6.30 -40.48
CA ASP A 829 21.45 6.96 -39.81
C ASP A 829 21.63 6.86 -38.29
N LYS A 830 22.49 7.73 -37.75
CA LYS A 830 22.74 7.84 -36.31
C LYS A 830 21.47 8.20 -35.51
N TYR A 831 20.45 8.77 -36.15
CA TYR A 831 19.26 9.30 -35.50
C TYR A 831 18.36 8.19 -34.94
N GLN A 832 18.36 7.01 -35.56
CA GLN A 832 17.57 5.85 -35.09
C GLN A 832 18.03 5.29 -33.73
N TYR A 833 19.14 5.75 -33.17
CA TYR A 833 19.63 5.29 -31.87
C TYR A 833 19.33 6.27 -30.73
N TYR A 834 18.76 7.45 -31.02
CA TYR A 834 18.40 8.44 -30.01
C TYR A 834 16.89 8.64 -29.97
N ASN A 835 16.30 8.66 -28.77
CA ASN A 835 14.86 8.76 -28.62
C ASN A 835 14.40 10.19 -28.94
N TYR A 836 13.83 10.39 -30.12
CA TYR A 836 13.20 11.66 -30.48
C TYR A 836 11.87 11.91 -29.78
N LYS A 837 11.27 10.89 -29.14
CA LYS A 837 10.07 11.08 -28.30
C LYS A 837 10.39 11.98 -27.12
N GLU A 838 11.54 11.79 -26.46
CA GLU A 838 12.03 12.68 -25.38
C GLU A 838 12.20 14.11 -25.88
N LEU A 839 12.90 14.29 -27.01
CA LEU A 839 13.06 15.62 -27.62
C LEU A 839 11.71 16.24 -28.00
N LYS A 840 10.81 15.49 -28.64
CA LYS A 840 9.47 15.96 -29.02
C LYS A 840 8.66 16.33 -27.78
N GLN A 841 8.73 15.55 -26.72
CA GLN A 841 8.05 15.84 -25.47
C GLN A 841 8.58 17.13 -24.84
N ALA A 842 9.91 17.27 -24.77
CA ALA A 842 10.56 18.49 -24.31
C ALA A 842 10.17 19.72 -25.15
N ILE A 843 10.10 19.59 -26.48
CA ILE A 843 9.63 20.67 -27.37
C ILE A 843 8.17 21.03 -27.09
N ARG A 844 7.29 20.03 -26.89
CA ARG A 844 5.87 20.29 -26.56
C ARG A 844 5.74 21.04 -25.23
N GLU A 845 6.54 20.67 -24.23
CA GLU A 845 6.56 21.34 -22.92
C GLU A 845 7.12 22.76 -23.01
N TYR A 846 8.22 22.94 -23.75
CA TYR A 846 8.80 24.25 -24.03
C TYR A 846 7.79 25.19 -24.71
N LEU A 847 7.13 24.73 -25.77
CA LEU A 847 6.10 25.52 -26.48
C LEU A 847 4.90 25.82 -25.58
N ALA A 848 4.46 24.88 -24.74
CA ALA A 848 3.40 25.12 -23.76
C ALA A 848 3.80 26.23 -22.76
N LYS A 849 5.02 26.19 -22.19
CA LYS A 849 5.52 27.25 -21.29
C LYS A 849 5.57 28.62 -21.97
N LYS A 850 5.95 28.69 -23.25
CA LYS A 850 5.95 29.97 -24.00
C LYS A 850 4.53 30.46 -24.30
N VAL A 851 3.58 29.57 -24.61
CA VAL A 851 2.15 29.93 -24.75
C VAL A 851 1.59 30.50 -23.46
N GLU A 852 1.91 29.84 -22.35
CA GLU A 852 1.52 30.29 -21.02
C GLU A 852 2.05 31.69 -20.72
N LYS A 853 3.35 31.94 -20.97
CA LYS A 853 3.96 33.27 -20.83
C LYS A 853 3.26 34.34 -21.67
N ILE A 854 2.84 34.00 -22.89
CA ILE A 854 2.08 34.91 -23.76
C ILE A 854 0.71 35.23 -23.15
N LEU A 855 -0.01 34.21 -22.68
CA LEU A 855 -1.33 34.39 -22.08
C LEU A 855 -1.26 35.09 -20.71
N ASN A 856 -0.20 34.92 -19.93
CA ASN A 856 0.02 35.66 -18.68
C ASN A 856 0.11 37.17 -18.93
N LYS A 857 0.68 37.58 -20.06
CA LYS A 857 0.76 38.99 -20.49
C LYS A 857 -0.52 39.49 -21.17
N ALA A 858 -1.47 38.61 -21.49
CA ALA A 858 -2.67 38.97 -22.23
C ALA A 858 -3.76 39.49 -21.29
N SER A 859 -4.41 40.59 -21.67
CA SER A 859 -5.56 41.14 -20.94
C SER A 859 -6.87 40.39 -21.22
N SER A 860 -6.89 39.52 -22.23
CA SER A 860 -8.07 38.75 -22.64
C SER A 860 -7.68 37.45 -23.37
N TYR A 861 -8.69 36.63 -23.69
CA TYR A 861 -8.51 35.39 -24.45
C TYR A 861 -7.86 35.65 -25.82
N LEU A 862 -7.08 34.67 -26.29
CA LEU A 862 -6.47 34.71 -27.62
C LEU A 862 -6.99 33.56 -28.47
N THR A 863 -7.28 33.86 -29.74
CA THR A 863 -7.54 32.83 -30.75
C THR A 863 -6.27 32.03 -31.05
N LEU A 864 -6.42 30.81 -31.56
CA LEU A 864 -5.28 30.00 -32.05
C LEU A 864 -4.40 30.77 -33.05
N LYS A 865 -5.00 31.61 -33.91
CA LYS A 865 -4.28 32.43 -34.88
C LYS A 865 -3.44 33.51 -34.18
N GLN A 866 -3.99 34.20 -33.20
CA GLN A 866 -3.27 35.23 -32.42
C GLN A 866 -2.15 34.63 -31.58
N LEU A 867 -2.38 33.46 -30.95
CA LEU A 867 -1.34 32.74 -30.21
C LEU A 867 -0.17 32.35 -31.11
N TYR A 868 -0.45 31.80 -32.30
CA TYR A 868 0.59 31.42 -33.24
C TYR A 868 1.42 32.64 -33.70
N GLN A 869 0.79 33.80 -33.93
CA GLN A 869 1.52 35.02 -34.27
C GLN A 869 2.35 35.56 -33.09
N SER A 870 1.80 35.48 -31.87
CA SER A 870 2.52 35.93 -30.66
C SER A 870 3.74 35.04 -30.38
N LEU A 871 3.63 33.73 -30.60
CA LEU A 871 4.75 32.79 -30.48
C LEU A 871 5.87 33.08 -31.47
N LYS A 872 5.54 33.48 -32.70
CA LYS A 872 6.55 33.87 -33.71
C LYS A 872 7.41 35.05 -33.24
N VAL A 873 6.84 35.94 -32.45
CA VAL A 873 7.55 37.08 -31.85
C VAL A 873 8.33 36.62 -30.62
N GLU A 874 7.71 35.88 -29.70
CA GLU A 874 8.32 35.45 -28.44
C GLU A 874 9.50 34.48 -28.62
N ILE A 875 9.48 33.61 -29.63
CA ILE A 875 10.49 32.55 -29.85
C ILE A 875 11.39 32.83 -31.05
N ASN A 876 11.09 33.82 -31.89
CA ASN A 876 11.57 33.96 -33.27
C ASN A 876 10.89 32.98 -34.26
N THR A 877 10.54 33.48 -35.45
CA THR A 877 9.81 32.74 -36.49
C THR A 877 10.61 31.55 -37.04
N VAL A 878 11.92 31.73 -37.24
CA VAL A 878 12.79 30.67 -37.80
C VAL A 878 12.84 29.49 -36.82
N LYS A 879 13.14 29.79 -35.56
CA LYS A 879 13.20 28.80 -34.48
C LYS A 879 11.85 28.10 -34.25
N LEU A 880 10.74 28.82 -34.22
CA LEU A 880 9.42 28.21 -34.08
C LEU A 880 9.14 27.20 -35.20
N ASN A 881 9.48 27.53 -36.45
CA ASN A 881 9.30 26.59 -37.57
C ASN A 881 10.20 25.36 -37.43
N ILE A 882 11.45 25.53 -36.99
CA ILE A 882 12.38 24.41 -36.70
C ILE A 882 11.77 23.44 -35.68
N LEU A 883 11.25 23.97 -34.57
CA LEU A 883 10.65 23.16 -33.50
C LEU A 883 9.39 22.42 -33.97
N LEU A 884 8.50 23.10 -34.70
CA LEU A 884 7.26 22.50 -35.21
C LEU A 884 7.53 21.43 -36.28
N ASN A 885 8.53 21.64 -37.14
CA ASN A 885 8.95 20.65 -38.15
C ASN A 885 9.44 19.34 -37.53
N ILE A 886 10.06 19.39 -36.33
CA ILE A 886 10.52 18.20 -35.61
C ILE A 886 9.33 17.45 -35.00
N LEU A 887 8.31 18.16 -34.52
CA LEU A 887 7.10 17.54 -34.00
C LEU A 887 6.36 16.78 -35.10
N GLU A 888 5.97 17.44 -36.19
CA GLU A 888 5.23 16.82 -37.30
C GLU A 888 5.46 17.55 -38.64
N ARG A 889 6.11 16.90 -39.61
CA ARG A 889 6.43 17.50 -40.93
C ARG A 889 5.22 17.75 -41.86
N LYS A 890 4.05 17.17 -41.58
CA LYS A 890 2.89 17.14 -42.52
C LYS A 890 1.60 17.79 -42.00
N LYS A 891 1.56 18.29 -40.76
CA LYS A 891 0.39 19.00 -40.22
C LYS A 891 0.57 20.51 -40.28
N ASP A 892 -0.54 21.25 -40.39
CA ASP A 892 -0.55 22.72 -40.23
C ASP A 892 0.04 23.08 -38.85
N ASN A 893 1.04 23.96 -38.82
CA ASN A 893 1.68 24.48 -37.61
C ASN A 893 0.69 24.94 -36.52
N LYS A 894 -0.46 25.51 -36.92
CA LYS A 894 -1.52 25.90 -35.97
C LYS A 894 -2.21 24.69 -35.35
N LEU A 895 -2.38 23.60 -36.09
CA LEU A 895 -2.97 22.36 -35.56
C LEU A 895 -2.02 21.68 -34.58
N ILE A 896 -0.71 21.72 -34.81
CA ILE A 896 0.29 21.21 -33.87
C ILE A 896 0.20 22.00 -32.54
N LEU A 897 0.13 23.34 -32.64
CA LEU A 897 -0.04 24.20 -31.46
C LEU A 897 -1.35 23.90 -30.72
N LYS A 898 -2.45 23.70 -31.46
CA LYS A 898 -3.73 23.29 -30.89
C LYS A 898 -3.59 21.99 -30.09
N ASP A 899 -2.95 20.96 -30.66
CA ASP A 899 -2.78 19.66 -30.00
C ASP A 899 -1.95 19.79 -28.70
N ILE A 900 -0.92 20.63 -28.68
CA ILE A 900 -0.10 20.93 -27.49
C ILE A 900 -0.94 21.52 -26.35
N ILE A 901 -1.81 22.49 -26.68
CA ILE A 901 -2.67 23.15 -25.69
C ILE A 901 -3.80 22.21 -25.26
N PHE A 902 -4.37 21.43 -26.19
CA PHE A 902 -5.46 20.50 -25.93
C PHE A 902 -5.09 19.38 -24.96
N ALA A 903 -3.84 18.95 -24.95
CA ALA A 903 -3.34 18.00 -23.96
C ALA A 903 -3.28 18.56 -22.53
N ARG A 904 -3.37 19.89 -22.35
CA ARG A 904 -3.11 20.60 -21.08
C ARG A 904 -4.20 21.61 -20.71
N LYS A 905 -5.44 21.37 -21.15
CA LYS A 905 -6.54 22.33 -20.96
C LYS A 905 -7.76 21.77 -20.24
N TYR A 906 -8.50 22.68 -19.63
CA TYR A 906 -9.91 22.49 -19.27
C TYR A 906 -10.85 23.00 -20.36
N THR A 907 -12.01 22.34 -20.46
CA THR A 907 -13.19 23.02 -21.00
C THR A 907 -13.72 23.99 -19.95
N TRP A 908 -14.40 25.05 -20.37
CA TRP A 908 -15.01 25.99 -19.42
C TRP A 908 -15.91 25.29 -18.37
N ARG A 909 -16.72 24.31 -18.81
CA ARG A 909 -17.59 23.52 -17.92
C ARG A 909 -16.80 22.72 -16.88
N GLU A 910 -15.70 22.10 -17.28
CA GLU A 910 -14.85 21.32 -16.37
C GLU A 910 -14.17 22.22 -15.34
N TYR A 911 -13.65 23.36 -15.78
CA TYR A 911 -13.08 24.39 -14.91
C TYR A 911 -14.10 24.85 -13.86
N GLN A 912 -15.31 25.24 -14.28
CA GLN A 912 -16.37 25.68 -13.36
C GLN A 912 -16.77 24.58 -12.37
N LYS A 913 -16.91 23.33 -12.83
CA LYS A 913 -17.24 22.19 -11.97
C LYS A 913 -16.16 21.98 -10.91
N ARG A 914 -14.88 22.14 -11.24
CA ARG A 914 -13.78 22.01 -10.26
C ARG A 914 -13.75 23.16 -9.27
N LYS A 915 -13.89 24.40 -9.74
CA LYS A 915 -13.95 25.59 -8.89
C LYS A 915 -15.12 25.51 -7.90
N LYS A 916 -16.31 25.10 -8.35
CA LYS A 916 -17.49 24.91 -7.49
C LYS A 916 -17.30 23.84 -6.40
N ASN A 917 -16.47 22.82 -6.67
CA ASN A 917 -16.21 21.73 -5.73
C ASN A 917 -14.91 21.92 -4.94
N ASN A 918 -14.29 23.11 -4.97
CA ASN A 918 -13.00 23.42 -4.33
C ASN A 918 -11.89 22.40 -4.66
N LEU A 919 -11.87 21.91 -5.90
CA LEU A 919 -10.85 20.97 -6.38
C LEU A 919 -9.65 21.72 -6.95
N LYS A 920 -8.43 21.30 -6.60
CA LYS A 920 -7.18 21.87 -7.13
C LYS A 920 -7.13 21.80 -8.66
N LEU A 921 -6.82 22.92 -9.29
CA LEU A 921 -6.63 23.02 -10.74
C LEU A 921 -5.23 22.49 -11.09
N LYS A 922 -5.17 21.45 -11.92
CA LYS A 922 -3.91 20.78 -12.33
C LYS A 922 -3.47 21.13 -13.75
N LEU A 923 -4.40 21.54 -14.61
CA LEU A 923 -4.11 21.94 -15.99
C LEU A 923 -4.16 23.45 -16.08
N LYS A 924 -3.28 24.02 -16.91
CA LYS A 924 -3.05 25.47 -16.95
C LYS A 924 -3.91 26.23 -17.95
N PHE A 925 -4.33 25.58 -19.04
CA PHE A 925 -5.07 26.27 -20.10
C PHE A 925 -6.59 26.09 -19.94
N ILE A 926 -7.35 27.07 -20.42
CA ILE A 926 -8.79 26.96 -20.66
C ILE A 926 -9.03 27.12 -22.14
N ASN A 927 -9.89 26.27 -22.69
CA ASN A 927 -10.50 26.51 -24.00
C ASN A 927 -11.98 26.75 -23.81
N TYR A 928 -12.43 27.96 -24.18
CA TYR A 928 -13.82 28.36 -24.12
C TYR A 928 -14.63 27.66 -25.21
N GLU A 929 -14.64 28.19 -26.45
CA GLU A 929 -15.18 27.51 -27.64
C GLU A 929 -14.36 27.90 -28.90
N LYS A 930 -14.42 27.11 -29.98
CA LYS A 930 -13.79 27.39 -31.29
C LYS A 930 -12.30 27.83 -31.25
N TYR A 931 -11.47 27.19 -30.41
CA TYR A 931 -10.02 27.47 -30.28
C TYR A 931 -9.68 28.86 -29.74
N ASN A 932 -10.50 29.33 -28.79
CA ASN A 932 -10.24 30.51 -27.98
C ASN A 932 -9.69 30.07 -26.63
N PHE A 933 -8.50 30.57 -26.30
CA PHE A 933 -7.73 30.08 -25.16
C PHE A 933 -7.49 31.17 -24.12
N GLY A 934 -7.48 30.74 -22.86
CA GLY A 934 -7.04 31.53 -21.71
C GLY A 934 -6.31 30.66 -20.70
N LEU A 935 -6.01 31.21 -19.53
CA LEU A 935 -5.39 30.47 -18.43
C LEU A 935 -6.40 30.15 -17.33
N SER A 936 -6.22 29.04 -16.63
CA SER A 936 -7.06 28.67 -15.50
C SER A 936 -6.85 29.55 -14.27
N SER A 937 -5.69 30.22 -14.18
CA SER A 937 -5.31 31.20 -13.16
C SER A 937 -5.95 32.57 -13.35
N TRP A 938 -6.55 32.86 -14.51
CA TRP A 938 -7.12 34.17 -14.76
C TRP A 938 -8.24 34.55 -13.78
N SER A 939 -8.33 35.84 -13.50
CA SER A 939 -9.41 36.42 -12.72
C SER A 939 -10.76 36.21 -13.41
N ASN A 940 -11.83 36.23 -12.62
CA ASN A 940 -13.20 36.20 -13.16
C ASN A 940 -13.43 37.35 -14.18
N GLN A 941 -12.82 38.52 -13.99
CA GLN A 941 -12.92 39.64 -14.93
C GLN A 941 -12.30 39.32 -16.29
N GLN A 942 -11.10 38.73 -16.32
CA GLN A 942 -10.46 38.30 -17.57
C GLN A 942 -11.29 37.22 -18.28
N HIS A 943 -11.88 36.28 -17.53
CA HIS A 943 -12.79 35.28 -18.10
C HIS A 943 -14.06 35.88 -18.70
N LYS A 944 -14.63 36.91 -18.07
CA LYS A 944 -15.85 37.59 -18.54
C LYS A 944 -15.69 38.20 -19.93
N VAL A 945 -14.49 38.67 -20.29
CA VAL A 945 -14.24 39.34 -21.58
C VAL A 945 -14.71 38.48 -22.75
N TYR A 946 -14.38 37.19 -22.76
CA TYR A 946 -14.80 36.26 -23.81
C TYR A 946 -16.32 36.16 -23.95
N PHE A 947 -16.99 35.93 -22.82
CA PHE A 947 -18.44 35.72 -22.82
C PHE A 947 -19.22 36.99 -23.13
N LYS A 948 -18.69 38.16 -22.73
CA LYS A 948 -19.27 39.46 -23.06
C LYS A 948 -19.20 39.71 -24.56
N GLU A 949 -18.03 39.52 -25.18
CA GLU A 949 -17.89 39.66 -26.63
C GLU A 949 -18.83 38.71 -27.40
N LYS A 950 -18.94 37.45 -26.97
CA LYS A 950 -19.86 36.49 -27.61
C LYS A 950 -21.33 36.83 -27.39
N TYR A 951 -21.71 37.35 -26.22
CA TYR A 951 -23.07 37.85 -26.01
C TYR A 951 -23.39 38.99 -26.98
N GLU A 952 -22.50 39.98 -27.08
CA GLU A 952 -22.68 41.13 -27.98
C GLU A 952 -22.75 40.72 -29.47
N GLU A 953 -21.97 39.71 -29.87
CA GLU A 953 -22.01 39.14 -31.24
C GLU A 953 -23.36 38.48 -31.54
N PHE A 954 -23.91 37.69 -30.62
CA PHE A 954 -25.14 36.91 -30.87
C PHE A 954 -26.43 37.62 -30.50
N LYS A 955 -26.41 38.72 -29.73
CA LYS A 955 -27.64 39.36 -29.22
C LYS A 955 -28.58 39.86 -30.33
N GLU A 956 -28.05 40.17 -31.51
CA GLU A 956 -28.83 40.67 -32.66
C GLU A 956 -29.14 39.57 -33.70
N GLU A 957 -28.36 38.47 -33.72
CA GLU A 957 -28.44 37.43 -34.75
C GLU A 957 -29.06 36.10 -34.26
N ASP A 958 -28.81 35.72 -33.00
CA ASP A 958 -29.26 34.45 -32.40
C ASP A 958 -29.48 34.60 -30.90
N LEU A 959 -30.70 35.02 -30.56
CA LEU A 959 -31.16 35.20 -29.18
C LEU A 959 -30.98 33.95 -28.29
N LYS A 960 -31.05 32.74 -28.86
CA LYS A 960 -30.87 31.50 -28.10
C LYS A 960 -29.43 31.34 -27.64
N ASN A 961 -28.47 31.57 -28.53
CA ASN A 961 -27.05 31.53 -28.18
C ASN A 961 -26.64 32.73 -27.31
N ALA A 962 -27.18 33.92 -27.54
CA ALA A 962 -26.96 35.08 -26.68
C ALA A 962 -27.39 34.79 -25.22
N ASN A 963 -28.57 34.21 -25.02
CA ASN A 963 -29.07 33.85 -23.68
C ASN A 963 -28.16 32.84 -22.96
N LYS A 964 -27.58 31.87 -23.68
CA LYS A 964 -26.61 30.92 -23.12
C LYS A 964 -25.36 31.64 -22.58
N TYR A 965 -24.82 32.61 -23.30
CA TYR A 965 -23.66 33.37 -22.83
C TYR A 965 -24.01 34.34 -21.70
N LEU A 966 -25.20 34.93 -21.73
CA LEU A 966 -25.71 35.78 -20.65
C LEU A 966 -25.88 35.00 -19.33
N GLU A 967 -26.35 33.75 -19.41
CA GLU A 967 -26.44 32.86 -18.23
C GLU A 967 -25.06 32.55 -17.64
N VAL A 968 -24.05 32.31 -18.50
CA VAL A 968 -22.67 32.13 -18.04
C VAL A 968 -22.14 33.41 -17.38
N LEU A 969 -22.38 34.58 -17.97
CA LEU A 969 -21.98 35.87 -17.39
C LEU A 969 -22.62 36.13 -16.03
N LYS A 970 -23.89 35.75 -15.82
CA LYS A 970 -24.58 35.86 -14.52
C LYS A 970 -23.97 34.94 -13.45
N ASN A 971 -23.47 33.78 -13.87
CA ASN A 971 -22.87 32.78 -12.97
C ASN A 971 -21.40 33.09 -12.63
N ILE A 972 -20.75 33.97 -13.38
CA ILE A 972 -19.42 34.50 -13.05
C ILE A 972 -19.68 35.81 -12.30
N ASN A 973 -19.75 35.76 -10.95
CA ASN A 973 -20.02 36.93 -10.09
C ASN A 973 -19.27 38.19 -10.56
#